data_AF-A0AAE3VF03-F1
#
_entry.id   AF-A0AAE3VF03-F1
#
_cell.length_a   1.000
_cell.length_b   1.000
_cell.length_c   1.000
_cell.angle_alpha   90.00
_cell.angle_beta   90.00
_cell.angle_gamma   90.00
#
_symmetry.space_group_name_H-M   'P 1'
#
loop_
_entity.id
_entity.type
_entity.pdbx_description
1 polymer ?
#
loop_
_entity_poly.entity_id
_entity_poly.type
_entity_poly.pdbx_seq_one_letter_code
_entity_poly.pdbx_strand_id
1 'polypeptide(L)'
;MKKFLARLFFFDKPGPGAFFGMTMLMTLPWLYLSLICVLLGNEGLTKWILHGRLGVLIPIIIVGIPLYTLFVYAKSLGQTISPLTSRAKRLCRWACIYVLFLLPLVFAIEFLAKLDFFLSSESYAIFTFCILLFLFGSAFLLPSCGAVWKKLAIIFLWPIGFIGLSLIFAYGVLPFFVFYDKLPSGPPPIVQYHDYQWLTAIREFFMISGVGWKWLAITSFVCFFAGYVLQAQALCLFLKISYRQLLSKRAIFVMILCLFIYLVSLPFALFAEEKYKHSRRKLEHHFGKSIVPPTLENKCCCVGKDTGQTWLELEHVLDNMTPYYKENFCLIDSMRIDPLLSKWENELYRKWEIFYLRQKEIECINDFLDGEIPPIPRQYCDVALIELDGLDCPDIRMLANCFDAQLWQLRFAMEHQDINTAHVLFTRMQKICSYLYDKGLPSYLAAQKKYLLALCRFIEYELADRQWIDSQFDFFSKHEADFFSLEERIQFFEAVRFCAILDGISHRLGESVAQGADLSQLRWFFPQAWWPAAEKANAVLRAFEDYLTTGKTPLANSPEMISERAIGRISNQSKRAKVQVFCAKMLFEVEKIKQQTGSYPITMPSLPVDPYTQKPLQYDVGTFEFEIQTVYDGASEEGNEGSLTTEECESGKAWVNPRWKMTKANVNMVRVFSPGVNLAKDYDDICFFIRLE
;
A
#
# COMPACT_ATOMS: atom_id res chain seq x y z
N MET A 1 44.22 31.40 -8.12
CA MET A 1 42.80 31.53 -7.70
C MET A 1 41.91 32.34 -8.66
N LYS A 2 42.22 33.62 -8.97
CA LYS A 2 41.33 34.50 -9.78
C LYS A 2 40.96 33.93 -11.17
N LYS A 3 41.93 33.42 -11.94
CA LYS A 3 41.69 32.75 -13.25
C LYS A 3 40.86 31.47 -13.14
N PHE A 4 40.99 30.73 -12.04
CA PHE A 4 40.22 29.51 -11.78
C PHE A 4 38.76 29.84 -11.48
N LEU A 5 38.50 30.79 -10.58
CA LEU A 5 37.16 31.29 -10.26
C LEU A 5 36.49 31.93 -11.48
N ALA A 6 37.25 32.70 -12.27
CA ALA A 6 36.77 33.30 -13.52
C ALA A 6 36.26 32.25 -14.52
N ARG A 7 37.01 31.13 -14.65
CA ARG A 7 36.60 29.98 -15.47
C ARG A 7 35.47 29.20 -14.83
N LEU A 8 35.47 28.95 -13.51
CA LEU A 8 34.45 28.17 -12.81
C LEU A 8 33.06 28.82 -12.96
N PHE A 9 32.95 30.11 -12.68
CA PHE A 9 31.69 30.86 -12.70
C PHE A 9 31.44 31.63 -14.00
N PHE A 10 32.17 31.33 -15.08
CA PHE A 10 31.98 31.93 -16.40
C PHE A 10 31.99 33.48 -16.40
N PHE A 11 32.86 34.11 -15.61
CA PHE A 11 32.96 35.58 -15.54
C PHE A 11 33.33 36.22 -16.88
N ASP A 12 34.19 35.57 -17.65
CA ASP A 12 34.67 36.09 -18.93
C ASP A 12 33.75 35.71 -20.12
N LYS A 13 32.83 34.77 -19.92
CA LYS A 13 31.97 34.19 -20.98
C LYS A 13 30.55 33.91 -20.46
N PRO A 14 29.76 34.96 -20.18
CA PRO A 14 28.44 34.81 -19.55
C PRO A 14 27.41 34.12 -20.46
N GLY A 15 27.48 34.28 -21.78
CA GLY A 15 26.59 33.55 -22.72
C GLY A 15 26.72 32.01 -22.63
N PRO A 16 27.93 31.46 -22.81
CA PRO A 16 28.20 30.03 -22.58
C PRO A 16 27.92 29.56 -21.15
N GLY A 17 28.05 30.45 -20.15
CA GLY A 17 27.69 30.16 -18.76
C GLY A 17 26.18 30.00 -18.55
N ALA A 18 25.36 30.86 -19.17
CA ALA A 18 23.90 30.75 -19.14
C ALA A 18 23.43 29.48 -19.86
N PHE A 19 24.02 29.16 -21.01
CA PHE A 19 23.71 27.91 -21.71
C PHE A 19 24.11 26.68 -20.90
N PHE A 20 25.30 26.66 -20.28
CA PHE A 20 25.71 25.57 -19.38
C PHE A 20 24.76 25.39 -18.20
N GLY A 21 24.37 26.50 -17.54
CA GLY A 21 23.41 26.45 -16.44
C GLY A 21 22.06 25.87 -16.86
N MET A 22 21.58 26.24 -18.05
CA MET A 22 20.35 25.69 -18.65
C MET A 22 20.47 24.19 -18.94
N THR A 23 21.59 23.74 -19.53
CA THR A 23 21.86 22.31 -19.77
C THR A 23 21.87 21.53 -18.46
N MET A 24 22.51 22.07 -17.42
CA MET A 24 22.54 21.44 -16.09
C MET A 24 21.15 21.40 -15.46
N LEU A 25 20.37 22.49 -15.46
CA LEU A 25 19.01 22.49 -14.89
C LEU A 25 18.09 21.45 -15.56
N MET A 26 18.26 21.23 -16.87
CA MET A 26 17.52 20.20 -17.61
C MET A 26 17.95 18.77 -17.24
N THR A 27 19.26 18.55 -17.08
CA THR A 27 19.83 17.19 -16.91
C THR A 27 19.98 16.77 -15.45
N LEU A 28 20.04 17.72 -14.52
CA LEU A 28 20.33 17.48 -13.12
C LEU A 28 19.30 16.59 -12.42
N PRO A 29 17.97 16.76 -12.62
CA PRO A 29 16.99 15.83 -12.04
C PRO A 29 17.23 14.39 -12.51
N TRP A 30 17.46 14.19 -13.81
CA TRP A 30 17.72 12.86 -14.38
C TRP A 30 19.03 12.25 -13.90
N LEU A 31 20.09 13.04 -13.77
CA LEU A 31 21.39 12.61 -13.23
C LEU A 31 21.30 12.28 -11.73
N TYR A 32 20.55 13.07 -10.98
CA TYR A 32 20.30 12.83 -9.56
C TYR A 32 19.50 11.56 -9.34
N LEU A 33 18.45 11.34 -10.15
CA LEU A 33 17.72 10.09 -10.18
C LEU A 33 18.64 8.91 -10.48
N SER A 34 19.55 9.05 -11.44
CA SER A 34 20.54 8.01 -11.75
C SER A 34 21.43 7.69 -10.56
N LEU A 35 21.88 8.72 -9.82
CA LEU A 35 22.65 8.54 -8.59
C LEU A 35 21.83 7.80 -7.52
N ILE A 36 20.57 8.20 -7.29
CA ILE A 36 19.67 7.50 -6.37
C ILE A 36 19.50 6.03 -6.77
N CYS A 37 19.26 5.74 -8.05
CA CYS A 37 19.04 4.38 -8.54
C CYS A 37 20.25 3.48 -8.26
N VAL A 38 21.47 4.00 -8.45
CA VAL A 38 22.71 3.27 -8.14
C VAL A 38 22.89 3.06 -6.64
N LEU A 39 22.54 4.06 -5.82
CA LEU A 39 22.62 3.97 -4.37
C LEU A 39 21.58 2.97 -3.82
N LEU A 40 20.30 3.07 -4.19
CA LEU A 40 19.23 2.18 -3.71
C LEU A 40 19.27 0.78 -4.35
N GLY A 41 19.87 0.65 -5.53
CA GLY A 41 20.05 -0.62 -6.22
C GLY A 41 21.05 -1.56 -5.55
N ASN A 42 21.91 -1.05 -4.65
CA ASN A 42 22.97 -1.84 -4.04
C ASN A 42 23.10 -1.55 -2.53
N GLU A 43 22.41 -2.33 -1.71
CA GLU A 43 22.38 -2.17 -0.25
C GLU A 43 23.77 -2.17 0.41
N GLY A 44 24.71 -2.94 -0.13
CA GLY A 44 26.09 -2.96 0.34
C GLY A 44 26.79 -1.63 0.09
N LEU A 45 26.54 -1.04 -1.08
CA LEU A 45 27.01 0.29 -1.44
C LEU A 45 26.34 1.36 -0.55
N THR A 46 25.03 1.28 -0.32
CA THR A 46 24.29 2.21 0.55
C THR A 46 24.82 2.21 1.97
N LYS A 47 25.01 1.02 2.56
CA LYS A 47 25.54 0.86 3.93
C LYS A 47 26.97 1.39 4.03
N TRP A 48 27.83 1.06 3.07
CA TRP A 48 29.22 1.53 3.02
C TRP A 48 29.32 3.06 2.85
N ILE A 49 28.43 3.63 2.05
CA ILE A 49 28.39 5.05 1.74
C ILE A 49 27.80 5.88 2.89
N LEU A 50 26.66 5.46 3.47
CA LEU A 50 25.99 6.18 4.55
C LEU A 50 26.77 6.12 5.87
N HIS A 51 27.47 5.01 6.15
CA HIS A 51 28.23 4.83 7.39
C HIS A 51 29.72 5.15 7.25
N GLY A 52 30.20 5.46 6.03
CA GLY A 52 31.58 5.85 5.75
C GLY A 52 31.81 7.36 5.78
N ARG A 53 33.08 7.80 5.77
CA ARG A 53 33.46 9.22 5.67
C ARG A 53 32.93 9.93 4.40
N LEU A 54 32.55 9.16 3.38
CA LEU A 54 31.89 9.63 2.16
C LEU A 54 30.42 10.05 2.37
N GLY A 55 29.77 9.58 3.43
CA GLY A 55 28.37 9.92 3.75
C GLY A 55 28.16 11.40 4.02
N VAL A 56 29.19 12.12 4.51
CA VAL A 56 29.15 13.58 4.72
C VAL A 56 29.24 14.36 3.41
N LEU A 57 29.92 13.82 2.39
CA LEU A 57 30.11 14.48 1.10
C LEU A 57 28.86 14.41 0.21
N ILE A 58 28.02 13.39 0.41
CA ILE A 58 26.84 13.17 -0.44
C ILE A 58 25.79 14.26 -0.27
N PRO A 59 25.34 14.65 0.93
CA PRO A 59 24.46 15.80 1.11
C PRO A 59 25.05 17.10 0.52
N ILE A 60 26.37 17.29 0.65
CA ILE A 60 27.07 18.45 0.09
C ILE A 60 27.05 18.45 -1.44
N ILE A 61 27.20 17.29 -2.09
CA ILE A 61 27.12 17.13 -3.54
C ILE A 61 25.67 17.32 -4.00
N ILE A 62 24.73 16.69 -3.30
CA ILE A 62 23.30 16.69 -3.54
C ILE A 62 22.73 18.11 -3.48
N VAL A 63 23.14 18.93 -2.51
CA VAL A 63 22.66 20.31 -2.33
C VAL A 63 23.55 21.33 -3.06
N GLY A 64 24.85 21.09 -3.08
CA GLY A 64 25.84 22.01 -3.64
C GLY A 64 25.79 22.11 -5.16
N ILE A 65 25.60 21.00 -5.89
CA ILE A 65 25.51 21.03 -7.36
C ILE A 65 24.28 21.81 -7.85
N PRO A 66 23.07 21.63 -7.29
CA PRO A 66 21.90 22.43 -7.66
C PRO A 66 22.07 23.92 -7.36
N LEU A 67 22.52 24.26 -6.14
CA LEU A 67 22.75 25.66 -5.77
C LEU A 67 23.80 26.32 -6.66
N TYR A 68 24.89 25.61 -6.96
CA TYR A 68 25.91 26.07 -7.90
C TYR A 68 25.33 26.26 -9.31
N THR A 69 24.52 25.33 -9.78
CA THR A 69 23.88 25.37 -11.09
C THR A 69 22.95 26.58 -11.22
N LEU A 70 22.06 26.75 -10.22
CA LEU A 70 21.17 27.90 -10.11
C LEU A 70 21.97 29.21 -10.09
N PHE A 71 23.08 29.25 -9.35
CA PHE A 71 23.90 30.44 -9.20
C PHE A 71 24.56 30.81 -10.53
N VAL A 72 25.22 29.84 -11.16
CA VAL A 72 25.88 30.03 -12.45
C VAL A 72 24.88 30.48 -13.50
N TYR A 73 23.69 29.88 -13.54
CA TYR A 73 22.65 30.27 -14.47
C TYR A 73 22.14 31.69 -14.21
N ALA A 74 21.64 31.97 -13.01
CA ALA A 74 21.11 33.27 -12.60
C ALA A 74 22.10 34.41 -12.84
N LYS A 75 23.36 34.21 -12.40
CA LYS A 75 24.44 35.18 -12.55
C LYS A 75 24.78 35.40 -14.02
N SER A 76 24.91 34.33 -14.81
CA SER A 76 25.27 34.42 -16.23
C SER A 76 24.16 35.07 -17.07
N LEU A 77 22.90 34.80 -16.72
CA LEU A 77 21.72 35.42 -17.32
C LEU A 77 21.62 36.91 -16.94
N GLY A 78 21.83 37.23 -15.66
CA GLY A 78 21.87 38.62 -15.17
C GLY A 78 22.98 39.44 -15.83
N GLN A 79 24.16 38.86 -16.04
CA GLN A 79 25.28 39.52 -16.73
C GLN A 79 25.07 39.68 -18.23
N THR A 80 24.34 38.78 -18.89
CA THR A 80 23.98 38.93 -20.31
C THR A 80 22.88 39.98 -20.53
N ILE A 81 21.92 40.12 -19.61
CA ILE A 81 20.75 41.02 -19.76
C ILE A 81 21.00 42.43 -19.18
N SER A 82 21.81 42.54 -18.13
CA SER A 82 22.11 43.79 -17.39
C SER A 82 22.52 44.96 -18.28
N PRO A 83 23.45 44.85 -19.25
CA PRO A 83 23.99 46.01 -19.95
C PRO A 83 22.97 46.80 -20.80
N LEU A 84 21.85 46.17 -21.16
CA LEU A 84 20.96 46.62 -22.25
C LEU A 84 19.56 47.06 -21.79
N THR A 85 19.37 47.27 -20.47
CA THR A 85 18.06 47.64 -19.89
C THR A 85 18.13 48.90 -19.04
N SER A 86 17.03 49.67 -19.00
CA SER A 86 16.91 50.86 -18.14
C SER A 86 17.11 50.51 -16.67
N ARG A 87 17.63 51.46 -15.88
CA ARG A 87 18.07 51.25 -14.49
C ARG A 87 16.98 50.63 -13.60
N ALA A 88 15.72 51.07 -13.75
CA ALA A 88 14.58 50.54 -13.00
C ALA A 88 14.19 49.10 -13.41
N LYS A 89 14.16 48.79 -14.72
CA LYS A 89 13.90 47.42 -15.21
C LYS A 89 15.04 46.47 -14.86
N ARG A 90 16.27 46.98 -14.80
CA ARG A 90 17.46 46.25 -14.36
C ARG A 90 17.35 45.86 -12.88
N LEU A 91 17.03 46.82 -12.00
CA LEU A 91 16.81 46.59 -10.57
C LEU A 91 15.68 45.59 -10.31
N CYS A 92 14.53 45.75 -10.97
CA CYS A 92 13.39 44.84 -10.80
C CYS A 92 13.71 43.41 -11.28
N ARG A 93 14.44 43.25 -12.38
CA ARG A 93 14.90 41.94 -12.86
C ARG A 93 15.94 41.31 -11.94
N TRP A 94 16.89 42.08 -11.40
CA TRP A 94 17.82 41.58 -10.39
C TRP A 94 17.10 41.19 -9.10
N ALA A 95 16.11 41.96 -8.65
CA ALA A 95 15.28 41.62 -7.51
C ALA A 95 14.51 40.31 -7.76
N CYS A 96 13.88 40.12 -8.93
CA CYS A 96 13.25 38.85 -9.28
C CYS A 96 14.27 37.69 -9.29
N ILE A 97 15.46 37.88 -9.88
CA ILE A 97 16.51 36.85 -9.90
C ILE A 97 16.99 36.51 -8.48
N TYR A 98 17.13 37.48 -7.59
CA TYR A 98 17.52 37.27 -6.19
C TYR A 98 16.41 36.60 -5.37
N VAL A 99 15.14 37.00 -5.53
CA VAL A 99 13.99 36.34 -4.88
C VAL A 99 13.85 34.89 -5.36
N LEU A 100 14.04 34.65 -6.66
CA LEU A 100 14.10 33.30 -7.25
C LEU A 100 15.31 32.46 -6.77
N PHE A 101 16.38 33.11 -6.28
CA PHE A 101 17.57 32.45 -5.75
C PHE A 101 17.48 32.21 -4.23
N LEU A 102 16.78 33.08 -3.50
CA LEU A 102 16.54 32.96 -2.07
C LEU A 102 15.57 31.81 -1.74
N LEU A 103 14.57 31.56 -2.59
CA LEU A 103 13.62 30.46 -2.37
C LEU A 103 14.33 29.10 -2.27
N PRO A 104 15.09 28.63 -3.28
CA PRO A 104 15.78 27.34 -3.20
C PRO A 104 16.86 27.28 -2.11
N LEU A 105 17.43 28.43 -1.72
CA LEU A 105 18.46 28.54 -0.67
C LEU A 105 17.88 28.38 0.74
N VAL A 106 16.77 29.06 1.05
CA VAL A 106 16.06 28.93 2.34
C VAL A 106 15.61 27.49 2.54
N PHE A 107 15.07 26.90 1.48
CA PHE A 107 14.72 25.50 1.43
C PHE A 107 15.96 24.61 1.66
N ALA A 108 17.04 24.77 0.88
CA ALA A 108 18.27 23.96 1.01
C ALA A 108 18.88 23.96 2.42
N ILE A 109 18.70 25.05 3.18
CA ILE A 109 19.16 25.18 4.58
C ILE A 109 18.28 24.38 5.55
N GLU A 110 16.95 24.40 5.41
CA GLU A 110 16.06 23.49 6.16
C GLU A 110 16.31 22.02 5.80
N PHE A 111 16.61 21.73 4.53
CA PHE A 111 16.89 20.39 4.02
C PHE A 111 18.20 19.79 4.56
N LEU A 112 19.27 20.60 4.72
CA LEU A 112 20.55 20.16 5.31
C LEU A 112 20.45 19.72 6.77
N ALA A 113 19.40 20.14 7.49
CA ALA A 113 19.20 19.82 8.90
C ALA A 113 18.62 18.41 9.15
N LYS A 114 18.10 17.72 8.11
CA LYS A 114 17.50 16.37 8.22
C LYS A 114 18.08 15.43 7.16
N LEU A 115 19.12 14.68 7.53
CA LEU A 115 19.88 13.80 6.62
C LEU A 115 19.05 12.60 6.08
N ASP A 116 18.18 12.02 6.91
CA ASP A 116 17.27 10.91 6.52
C ASP A 116 16.24 11.32 5.47
N PHE A 117 16.01 12.63 5.30
CA PHE A 117 15.02 13.19 4.40
C PHE A 117 15.49 13.16 2.93
N PHE A 118 16.80 13.11 2.63
CA PHE A 118 17.33 13.10 1.26
C PHE A 118 17.10 11.81 0.47
N LEU A 119 16.85 10.71 1.18
CA LEU A 119 16.44 9.43 0.60
C LEU A 119 14.90 9.37 0.42
N SER A 120 14.16 10.34 0.95
CA SER A 120 12.71 10.40 0.79
C SER A 120 12.34 10.92 -0.60
N SER A 121 11.41 10.18 -1.21
CA SER A 121 10.65 10.53 -2.40
C SER A 121 10.15 11.98 -2.44
N GLU A 122 9.44 12.39 -1.40
CA GLU A 122 8.76 13.69 -1.30
C GLU A 122 9.75 14.84 -1.42
N SER A 123 10.94 14.69 -0.83
CA SER A 123 12.01 15.69 -0.89
C SER A 123 12.57 15.85 -2.30
N TYR A 124 12.78 14.75 -3.03
CA TYR A 124 13.19 14.81 -4.43
C TYR A 124 12.10 15.48 -5.29
N ALA A 125 10.82 15.21 -5.03
CA ALA A 125 9.71 15.80 -5.79
C ALA A 125 9.65 17.32 -5.61
N ILE A 126 9.76 17.80 -4.36
CA ILE A 126 9.80 19.24 -4.04
C ILE A 126 11.03 19.89 -4.68
N PHE A 127 12.20 19.27 -4.54
CA PHE A 127 13.45 19.76 -5.13
C PHE A 127 13.38 19.88 -6.66
N THR A 128 12.85 18.85 -7.32
CA THR A 128 12.64 18.82 -8.77
C THR A 128 11.62 19.88 -9.21
N PHE A 129 10.52 20.03 -8.46
CA PHE A 129 9.52 21.09 -8.67
C PHE A 129 10.14 22.49 -8.56
N CYS A 130 10.98 22.76 -7.57
CA CYS A 130 11.68 24.05 -7.42
C CYS A 130 12.63 24.36 -8.58
N ILE A 131 13.43 23.40 -9.05
CA ILE A 131 14.32 23.55 -10.22
C ILE A 131 13.51 23.87 -11.47
N LEU A 132 12.38 23.20 -11.62
CA LEU A 132 11.55 23.34 -12.81
C LEU A 132 10.71 24.62 -12.80
N LEU A 133 10.23 25.07 -11.64
CA LEU A 133 9.60 26.39 -11.46
C LEU A 133 10.59 27.53 -11.77
N PHE A 134 11.88 27.31 -11.45
CA PHE A 134 12.96 28.22 -11.83
C PHE A 134 13.25 28.24 -13.34
N LEU A 135 13.23 27.07 -14.01
CA LEU A 135 13.32 26.97 -15.47
C LEU A 135 12.15 27.73 -16.15
N PHE A 136 10.93 27.55 -15.65
CA PHE A 136 9.75 28.28 -16.10
C PHE A 136 9.90 29.80 -15.92
N GLY A 137 10.29 30.27 -14.73
CA GLY A 137 10.52 31.69 -14.46
C GLY A 137 11.60 32.32 -15.35
N SER A 138 12.62 31.54 -15.73
CA SER A 138 13.70 32.00 -16.60
C SER A 138 13.30 32.22 -18.06
N ALA A 139 12.29 31.49 -18.55
CA ALA A 139 11.73 31.67 -19.89
C ALA A 139 11.14 33.08 -20.10
N PHE A 140 10.66 33.72 -19.02
CA PHE A 140 10.11 35.08 -19.04
C PHE A 140 11.17 36.18 -18.95
N LEU A 141 12.41 35.85 -18.57
CA LEU A 141 13.49 36.84 -18.38
C LEU A 141 14.19 37.23 -19.68
N LEU A 142 14.10 36.40 -20.73
CA LEU A 142 14.72 36.69 -22.03
C LEU A 142 13.93 37.77 -22.78
N PRO A 143 14.57 38.89 -23.18
CA PRO A 143 13.94 39.86 -24.07
C PRO A 143 13.58 39.22 -25.42
N SER A 144 12.42 39.58 -25.96
CA SER A 144 11.93 39.10 -27.26
C SER A 144 12.85 39.57 -28.38
N CYS A 145 13.83 38.75 -28.78
CA CYS A 145 14.57 38.94 -30.02
C CYS A 145 14.07 37.93 -31.05
N GLY A 146 12.94 38.25 -31.71
CA GLY A 146 12.36 37.43 -32.78
C GLY A 146 10.84 37.59 -32.93
N ALA A 147 10.28 36.83 -33.87
CA ALA A 147 8.84 36.76 -34.12
C ALA A 147 8.06 36.35 -32.86
N VAL A 148 6.89 36.97 -32.64
CA VAL A 148 6.04 36.81 -31.46
C VAL A 148 5.71 35.35 -31.16
N TRP A 149 5.50 34.52 -32.20
CA TRP A 149 5.28 33.09 -32.06
C TRP A 149 6.43 32.37 -31.35
N LYS A 150 7.71 32.64 -31.66
CA LYS A 150 8.84 31.93 -31.00
C LYS A 150 8.87 32.19 -29.49
N LYS A 151 8.50 33.41 -29.08
CA LYS A 151 8.36 33.77 -27.67
C LYS A 151 7.19 33.00 -27.03
N LEU A 152 6.03 32.98 -27.66
CA LEU A 152 4.88 32.21 -27.18
C LEU A 152 5.22 30.72 -27.08
N ALA A 153 5.91 30.16 -28.08
CA ALA A 153 6.33 28.75 -28.08
C ALA A 153 7.26 28.43 -26.90
N ILE A 154 8.25 29.27 -26.60
CA ILE A 154 9.12 29.09 -25.42
C ILE A 154 8.29 29.19 -24.12
N ILE A 155 7.34 30.12 -24.05
CA ILE A 155 6.46 30.31 -22.88
C ILE A 155 5.56 29.09 -22.64
N PHE A 156 5.10 28.39 -23.68
CA PHE A 156 4.20 27.24 -23.54
C PHE A 156 4.91 25.88 -23.48
N LEU A 157 6.01 25.67 -24.22
CA LEU A 157 6.67 24.36 -24.29
C LEU A 157 7.33 23.95 -22.97
N TRP A 158 7.95 24.88 -22.25
CA TRP A 158 8.55 24.62 -20.95
C TRP A 158 7.53 24.17 -19.89
N PRO A 159 6.43 24.90 -19.63
CA PRO A 159 5.43 24.46 -18.65
C PRO A 159 4.70 23.17 -19.06
N ILE A 160 4.41 22.95 -20.35
CA ILE A 160 3.78 21.69 -20.81
C ILE A 160 4.71 20.51 -20.55
N GLY A 161 5.98 20.63 -20.95
CA GLY A 161 6.99 19.62 -20.64
C GLY A 161 7.08 19.38 -19.13
N PHE A 162 7.15 20.46 -18.36
CA PHE A 162 7.27 20.44 -16.90
C PHE A 162 6.14 19.69 -16.21
N ILE A 163 4.89 20.02 -16.54
CA ILE A 163 3.72 19.37 -15.95
C ILE A 163 3.77 17.88 -16.24
N GLY A 164 4.08 17.49 -17.49
CA GLY A 164 4.15 16.09 -17.86
C GLY A 164 5.29 15.31 -17.19
N LEU A 165 6.51 15.87 -17.09
CA LEU A 165 7.60 15.23 -16.32
C LEU A 165 7.26 15.14 -14.83
N SER A 166 6.60 16.15 -14.27
CA SER A 166 6.18 16.14 -12.86
C SER A 166 5.15 15.05 -12.60
N LEU A 167 4.18 14.88 -13.50
CA LEU A 167 3.19 13.79 -13.45
C LEU A 167 3.86 12.41 -13.57
N ILE A 168 4.76 12.21 -14.53
CA ILE A 168 5.48 10.94 -14.72
C ILE A 168 6.33 10.61 -13.50
N PHE A 169 6.96 11.63 -12.92
CA PHE A 169 7.76 11.45 -11.73
C PHE A 169 6.87 11.12 -10.53
N ALA A 170 5.85 11.92 -10.24
CA ALA A 170 4.96 11.75 -9.10
C ALA A 170 4.14 10.47 -9.15
N TYR A 171 3.70 10.01 -10.33
CA TYR A 171 2.83 8.84 -10.46
C TYR A 171 3.52 7.59 -11.02
N GLY A 172 4.77 7.68 -11.49
CA GLY A 172 5.50 6.54 -12.05
C GLY A 172 6.76 6.20 -11.27
N VAL A 173 7.68 7.17 -11.20
CA VAL A 173 9.02 6.92 -10.64
C VAL A 173 8.99 6.96 -9.11
N LEU A 174 8.23 7.88 -8.53
CA LEU A 174 8.22 8.14 -7.11
C LEU A 174 7.53 7.07 -6.25
N PRO A 175 6.32 6.58 -6.61
CA PRO A 175 5.66 5.53 -5.85
C PRO A 175 6.51 4.26 -5.80
N PHE A 176 7.22 3.97 -6.90
CA PHE A 176 8.17 2.87 -6.98
C PHE A 176 9.27 2.98 -5.90
N PHE A 177 9.87 4.15 -5.70
CA PHE A 177 10.90 4.31 -4.66
C PHE A 177 10.35 4.24 -3.24
N VAL A 178 9.14 4.77 -2.98
CA VAL A 178 8.55 4.76 -1.63
C VAL A 178 8.17 3.36 -1.19
N PHE A 179 7.48 2.62 -2.05
CA PHE A 179 6.98 1.30 -1.70
C PHE A 179 8.10 0.28 -1.57
N TYR A 180 9.19 0.42 -2.34
CA TYR A 180 10.35 -0.47 -2.20
C TYR A 180 11.14 -0.27 -0.90
N ASP A 181 11.19 0.96 -0.35
CA ASP A 181 11.83 1.24 0.95
C ASP A 181 10.89 0.95 2.14
N LYS A 182 9.57 1.11 1.92
CA LYS A 182 8.49 0.92 2.93
C LYS A 182 7.73 -0.41 2.84
N LEU A 183 8.37 -1.48 2.36
CA LEU A 183 7.93 -2.86 2.62
C LEU A 183 8.40 -3.47 3.99
N PRO A 184 8.72 -2.73 5.08
CA PRO A 184 8.99 -3.33 6.36
C PRO A 184 7.71 -3.57 7.15
N SER A 185 7.37 -4.85 7.27
CA SER A 185 6.71 -5.42 8.47
C SER A 185 5.28 -4.97 8.81
N GLY A 186 4.54 -4.45 7.85
CA GLY A 186 3.11 -4.23 8.03
C GLY A 186 2.37 -4.28 6.71
N PRO A 187 1.03 -4.15 6.75
CA PRO A 187 0.35 -3.44 5.68
C PRO A 187 1.24 -2.33 5.10
N PRO A 188 1.53 -2.14 3.76
CA PRO A 188 2.24 -0.94 3.36
C PRO A 188 1.53 0.19 4.07
N PRO A 189 2.24 1.01 4.88
CA PRO A 189 1.59 2.21 5.38
C PRO A 189 0.98 2.79 4.13
N ILE A 190 -0.36 2.92 4.09
CA ILE A 190 -1.06 3.65 3.03
C ILE A 190 -0.17 4.84 2.92
N VAL A 191 0.66 4.87 1.87
CA VAL A 191 1.56 5.97 1.71
C VAL A 191 0.50 6.98 1.43
N GLN A 192 0.21 7.80 2.45
CA GLN A 192 -0.53 9.01 2.31
C GLN A 192 0.40 9.79 1.41
N TYR A 193 0.36 9.43 0.14
CA TYR A 193 0.61 10.30 -0.95
C TYR A 193 -0.23 11.46 -0.52
N HIS A 194 0.43 12.54 -0.13
CA HIS A 194 -0.20 13.83 -0.22
C HIS A 194 -0.56 13.93 -1.68
N ASP A 195 -1.78 13.47 -1.97
CA ASP A 195 -2.34 13.45 -3.27
C ASP A 195 -2.53 14.92 -3.55
N TYR A 196 -1.53 15.49 -4.21
CA TYR A 196 -1.49 16.90 -4.47
C TYR A 196 -2.70 17.14 -5.35
N GLN A 197 -3.78 17.66 -4.76
CA GLN A 197 -5.11 17.73 -5.38
C GLN A 197 -5.07 18.32 -6.80
N TRP A 198 -4.11 19.22 -7.05
CA TRP A 198 -3.87 19.80 -8.37
C TRP A 198 -3.26 18.82 -9.40
N LEU A 199 -2.36 17.91 -9.02
CA LEU A 199 -1.81 16.87 -9.90
C LEU A 199 -2.88 15.83 -10.24
N THR A 200 -3.70 15.45 -9.26
CA THR A 200 -4.82 14.51 -9.45
C THR A 200 -5.86 15.11 -10.39
N ALA A 201 -6.27 16.36 -10.17
CA ALA A 201 -7.18 17.08 -11.05
C ALA A 201 -6.66 17.20 -12.50
N ILE A 202 -5.35 17.44 -12.69
CA ILE A 202 -4.75 17.49 -14.03
C ILE A 202 -4.78 16.10 -14.69
N ARG A 203 -4.41 15.04 -13.96
CA ARG A 203 -4.43 13.67 -14.46
C ARG A 203 -5.83 13.26 -14.92
N GLU A 204 -6.84 13.54 -14.09
CA GLU A 204 -8.24 13.24 -14.37
C GLU A 204 -8.78 14.05 -15.54
N PHE A 205 -8.46 15.36 -15.59
CA PHE A 205 -8.84 16.23 -16.70
C PHE A 205 -8.31 15.72 -18.05
N PHE A 206 -7.08 15.20 -18.08
CA PHE A 206 -6.48 14.61 -19.28
C PHE A 206 -6.76 13.11 -19.44
N MET A 207 -7.52 12.49 -18.53
CA MET A 207 -7.84 11.06 -18.51
C MET A 207 -6.61 10.15 -18.73
N ILE A 208 -5.48 10.49 -18.10
CA ILE A 208 -4.23 9.77 -18.32
C ILE A 208 -4.27 8.42 -17.61
N SER A 209 -4.25 7.35 -18.42
CA SER A 209 -4.29 5.96 -17.97
C SER A 209 -3.53 5.04 -18.91
N GLY A 210 -3.06 3.90 -18.40
CA GLY A 210 -2.41 2.84 -19.19
C GLY A 210 -1.32 3.36 -20.13
N VAL A 211 -1.48 3.12 -21.43
CA VAL A 211 -0.53 3.53 -22.48
C VAL A 211 -0.42 5.06 -22.62
N GLY A 212 -1.40 5.81 -22.10
CA GLY A 212 -1.38 7.28 -22.06
C GLY A 212 -0.14 7.83 -21.35
N TRP A 213 0.40 7.11 -20.36
CA TRP A 213 1.64 7.48 -19.67
C TRP A 213 2.86 7.51 -20.60
N LYS A 214 2.96 6.56 -21.53
CA LYS A 214 4.02 6.53 -22.54
C LYS A 214 3.91 7.74 -23.47
N TRP A 215 2.70 8.08 -23.91
CA TRP A 215 2.47 9.24 -24.78
C TRP A 215 2.73 10.57 -24.07
N LEU A 216 2.35 10.67 -22.80
CA LEU A 216 2.69 11.80 -21.95
C LEU A 216 4.22 11.95 -21.85
N ALA A 217 4.95 10.85 -21.64
CA ALA A 217 6.41 10.87 -21.61
C ALA A 217 7.01 11.36 -22.93
N ILE A 218 6.59 10.79 -24.07
CA ILE A 218 7.04 11.24 -25.39
C ILE A 218 6.79 12.74 -25.56
N THR A 219 5.56 13.20 -25.27
CA THR A 219 5.17 14.60 -25.44
C THR A 219 5.97 15.52 -24.54
N SER A 220 6.17 15.13 -23.26
CA SER A 220 6.92 15.91 -22.28
C SER A 220 8.36 16.10 -22.71
N PHE A 221 9.04 15.02 -23.12
CA PHE A 221 10.43 15.08 -23.58
C PHE A 221 10.56 15.88 -24.87
N VAL A 222 9.62 15.75 -25.81
CA VAL A 222 9.61 16.56 -27.05
C VAL A 222 9.42 18.04 -26.73
N CYS A 223 8.48 18.40 -25.83
CA CYS A 223 8.27 19.78 -25.40
C CYS A 223 9.51 20.36 -24.71
N PHE A 224 10.14 19.60 -23.82
CA PHE A 224 11.39 20.01 -23.16
C PHE A 224 12.53 20.23 -24.16
N PHE A 225 12.72 19.28 -25.10
CA PHE A 225 13.78 19.40 -26.10
C PHE A 225 13.54 20.57 -27.05
N ALA A 226 12.31 20.76 -27.52
CA ALA A 226 11.93 21.88 -28.37
C ALA A 226 12.11 23.23 -27.64
N GLY A 227 11.69 23.33 -26.38
CA GLY A 227 11.92 24.50 -25.53
C GLY A 227 13.40 24.79 -25.35
N TYR A 228 14.20 23.76 -25.11
CA TYR A 228 15.67 23.85 -24.98
C TYR A 228 16.33 24.40 -26.26
N VAL A 229 15.98 23.85 -27.42
CA VAL A 229 16.54 24.30 -28.71
C VAL A 229 16.12 25.73 -29.02
N LEU A 230 14.85 26.09 -28.84
CA LEU A 230 14.34 27.43 -29.12
C LEU A 230 14.98 28.49 -28.22
N GLN A 231 15.17 28.18 -26.95
CA GLN A 231 15.82 29.10 -26.01
C GLN A 231 17.32 29.22 -26.27
N ALA A 232 18.00 28.16 -26.70
CA ALA A 232 19.38 28.23 -27.16
C ALA A 232 19.52 29.08 -28.44
N GLN A 233 18.58 28.98 -29.38
CA GLN A 233 18.52 29.85 -30.56
C GLN A 233 18.27 31.32 -30.17
N ALA A 234 17.36 31.57 -29.23
CA ALA A 234 17.09 32.91 -28.72
C ALA A 234 18.35 33.53 -28.07
N LEU A 235 19.11 32.74 -27.30
CA LEU A 235 20.39 33.17 -26.73
C LEU A 235 21.43 33.48 -27.81
N CYS A 236 21.55 32.66 -28.86
CA CYS A 236 22.45 32.91 -29.98
C CYS A 236 22.11 34.22 -30.71
N LEU A 237 20.81 34.43 -31.00
CA LEU A 237 20.32 35.63 -31.66
C LEU A 237 20.53 36.89 -30.80
N PHE A 238 20.22 36.79 -29.50
CA PHE A 238 20.38 37.89 -28.55
C PHE A 238 21.84 38.31 -28.39
N LEU A 239 22.76 37.34 -28.34
CA LEU A 239 24.19 37.58 -28.17
C LEU A 239 24.94 37.82 -29.49
N LYS A 240 24.28 37.65 -30.63
CA LYS A 240 24.89 37.70 -31.99
C LYS A 240 26.10 36.76 -32.12
N ILE A 241 26.01 35.57 -31.54
CA ILE A 241 27.05 34.53 -31.60
C ILE A 241 26.53 33.28 -32.30
N SER A 242 27.43 32.47 -32.85
CA SER A 242 27.07 31.18 -33.43
C SER A 242 26.83 30.12 -32.35
N TYR A 243 26.03 29.10 -32.68
CA TYR A 243 25.72 28.00 -31.77
C TYR A 243 26.99 27.28 -31.25
N ARG A 244 28.01 27.16 -32.11
CA ARG A 244 29.32 26.58 -31.77
C ARG A 244 30.06 27.38 -30.68
N GLN A 245 29.86 28.69 -30.62
CA GLN A 245 30.46 29.56 -29.60
C GLN A 245 29.67 29.52 -28.29
N LEU A 246 28.37 29.19 -28.33
CA LEU A 246 27.51 29.01 -27.16
C LEU A 246 27.82 27.68 -26.43
N LEU A 247 28.09 26.61 -27.17
CA LEU A 247 28.44 25.27 -26.66
C LEU A 247 29.78 25.28 -25.91
N SER A 248 29.72 25.34 -24.59
CA SER A 248 30.90 25.18 -23.75
C SER A 248 31.35 23.71 -23.67
N LYS A 249 32.65 23.47 -23.50
CA LYS A 249 33.20 22.11 -23.25
C LYS A 249 32.51 21.42 -22.06
N ARG A 250 32.07 22.18 -21.07
CA ARG A 250 31.37 21.65 -19.89
C ARG A 250 29.94 21.21 -20.20
N ALA A 251 29.21 21.97 -21.01
CA ALA A 251 27.88 21.57 -21.46
C ALA A 251 27.95 20.29 -22.32
N ILE A 252 28.96 20.21 -23.19
CA ILE A 252 29.23 18.99 -23.98
C ILE A 252 29.51 17.80 -23.06
N PHE A 253 30.35 17.98 -22.04
CA PHE A 253 30.64 16.92 -21.07
C PHE A 253 29.38 16.39 -20.36
N VAL A 254 28.49 17.27 -19.91
CA VAL A 254 27.23 16.88 -19.26
C VAL A 254 26.34 16.08 -20.20
N MET A 255 26.20 16.53 -21.46
CA MET A 255 25.41 15.80 -22.47
C MET A 255 26.01 14.43 -22.78
N ILE A 256 27.35 14.34 -22.90
CA ILE A 256 28.05 13.06 -23.10
C ILE A 256 27.85 12.15 -21.89
N LEU A 257 27.89 12.68 -20.68
CA LEU A 257 27.66 11.91 -19.46
C LEU A 257 26.24 11.33 -19.42
N CYS A 258 25.20 12.13 -19.71
CA CYS A 258 23.83 11.64 -19.81
C CYS A 258 23.69 10.54 -20.87
N LEU A 259 24.27 10.77 -22.06
CA LEU A 259 24.25 9.80 -23.15
C LEU A 259 24.96 8.50 -22.76
N PHE A 260 26.11 8.59 -22.09
CA PHE A 260 26.86 7.43 -21.61
C PHE A 260 26.04 6.63 -20.58
N ILE A 261 25.47 7.28 -19.57
CA ILE A 261 24.62 6.61 -18.57
C ILE A 261 23.42 5.93 -19.25
N TYR A 262 22.78 6.60 -20.21
CA TYR A 262 21.66 6.04 -20.95
C TYR A 262 22.07 4.80 -21.77
N LEU A 263 23.15 4.91 -22.55
CA LEU A 263 23.66 3.83 -23.40
C LEU A 263 24.14 2.62 -22.61
N VAL A 264 24.63 2.82 -21.39
CA VAL A 264 24.99 1.74 -20.47
C VAL A 264 23.72 1.14 -19.84
N SER A 265 22.84 1.97 -19.29
CA SER A 265 21.69 1.51 -18.52
C SER A 265 20.64 0.79 -19.37
N LEU A 266 20.43 1.21 -20.61
CA LEU A 266 19.37 0.66 -21.46
C LEU A 266 19.59 -0.83 -21.80
N PRO A 267 20.76 -1.29 -22.28
CA PRO A 267 21.03 -2.71 -22.49
C PRO A 267 20.85 -3.54 -21.23
N PHE A 268 21.34 -3.06 -20.08
CA PHE A 268 21.16 -3.77 -18.81
C PHE A 268 19.70 -3.85 -18.39
N ALA A 269 18.94 -2.77 -18.58
CA ALA A 269 17.50 -2.74 -18.30
C ALA A 269 16.74 -3.76 -19.16
N LEU A 270 17.07 -3.85 -20.46
CA LEU A 270 16.44 -4.82 -21.37
C LEU A 270 16.84 -6.26 -21.02
N PHE A 271 18.10 -6.50 -20.65
CA PHE A 271 18.57 -7.82 -20.23
C PHE A 271 17.92 -8.27 -18.91
N ALA A 272 17.78 -7.36 -17.95
CA ALA A 272 17.07 -7.62 -16.70
C ALA A 272 15.58 -7.87 -16.92
N GLU A 273 14.94 -7.13 -17.83
CA GLU A 273 13.55 -7.34 -18.23
C GLU A 273 13.32 -8.74 -18.81
N GLU A 274 14.23 -9.22 -19.66
CA GLU A 274 14.10 -10.57 -20.24
C GLU A 274 14.28 -11.66 -19.17
N LYS A 275 15.19 -11.48 -18.21
CA LYS A 275 15.32 -12.38 -17.05
C LYS A 275 14.03 -12.41 -16.22
N TYR A 276 13.47 -11.24 -15.91
CA TYR A 276 12.21 -11.11 -15.18
C TYR A 276 11.07 -11.84 -15.91
N LYS A 277 10.89 -11.58 -17.20
CA LYS A 277 9.89 -12.25 -18.05
C LYS A 277 10.08 -13.76 -18.08
N HIS A 278 11.32 -14.23 -18.16
CA HIS A 278 11.62 -15.66 -18.13
C HIS A 278 11.21 -16.30 -16.81
N SER A 279 11.56 -15.70 -15.67
CA SER A 279 11.16 -16.21 -14.34
C SER A 279 9.65 -16.18 -14.15
N ARG A 280 8.96 -15.14 -14.66
CA ARG A 280 7.49 -15.09 -14.69
C ARG A 280 6.88 -16.23 -15.50
N ARG A 281 7.38 -16.48 -16.72
CA ARG A 281 6.90 -17.59 -17.58
C ARG A 281 7.07 -18.96 -16.92
N LYS A 282 8.12 -19.16 -16.14
CA LYS A 282 8.30 -20.41 -15.40
C LYS A 282 7.24 -20.60 -14.32
N LEU A 283 6.93 -19.55 -13.57
CA LEU A 283 5.84 -19.59 -12.59
C LEU A 283 4.49 -19.79 -13.30
N GLU A 284 4.26 -19.15 -14.44
CA GLU A 284 3.06 -19.37 -15.27
C GLU A 284 2.93 -20.84 -15.72
N HIS A 285 4.06 -21.46 -16.07
CA HIS A 285 4.11 -22.88 -16.41
C HIS A 285 3.80 -23.77 -15.20
N HIS A 286 4.33 -23.44 -14.02
CA HIS A 286 4.06 -24.16 -12.77
C HIS A 286 2.56 -24.17 -12.41
N PHE A 287 1.91 -23.00 -12.43
CA PHE A 287 0.47 -22.89 -12.10
C PHE A 287 -0.47 -23.24 -13.26
N GLY A 288 0.06 -23.46 -14.47
CA GLY A 288 -0.73 -23.67 -15.69
C GLY A 288 -1.63 -22.49 -16.06
N LYS A 289 -1.36 -21.28 -15.55
CA LYS A 289 -2.20 -20.08 -15.68
C LYS A 289 -1.32 -18.85 -15.83
N SER A 290 -1.84 -17.85 -16.55
CA SER A 290 -1.16 -16.55 -16.70
C SER A 290 -1.10 -15.81 -15.36
N ILE A 291 0.07 -15.30 -14.99
CA ILE A 291 0.27 -14.56 -13.74
C ILE A 291 0.05 -13.09 -14.06
N VAL A 292 -1.18 -12.75 -14.41
CA VAL A 292 -1.60 -11.38 -14.71
C VAL A 292 -2.83 -11.04 -13.86
N PRO A 293 -2.95 -9.77 -13.44
CA PRO A 293 -4.10 -9.32 -12.66
C PRO A 293 -5.48 -9.69 -13.28
N PRO A 294 -5.70 -9.54 -14.60
CA PRO A 294 -6.95 -9.93 -15.24
C PRO A 294 -7.30 -11.42 -15.15
N THR A 295 -6.32 -12.30 -14.95
CA THR A 295 -6.58 -13.74 -14.77
C THR A 295 -7.22 -14.01 -13.42
N LEU A 296 -6.88 -13.25 -12.39
CA LEU A 296 -7.56 -13.31 -11.10
C LEU A 296 -8.93 -12.64 -11.15
N GLU A 297 -9.04 -11.47 -11.78
CA GLU A 297 -10.33 -10.81 -12.00
C GLU A 297 -11.34 -11.74 -12.68
N ASN A 298 -10.93 -12.43 -13.76
CA ASN A 298 -11.82 -13.37 -14.47
C ASN A 298 -12.21 -14.60 -13.63
N LYS A 299 -11.41 -14.98 -12.63
CA LYS A 299 -11.69 -16.10 -11.73
C LYS A 299 -12.61 -15.66 -10.58
N CYS A 300 -12.39 -14.46 -10.06
CA CYS A 300 -13.11 -13.94 -8.92
C CYS A 300 -14.45 -13.32 -9.32
N CYS A 301 -14.52 -12.66 -10.47
CA CYS A 301 -15.60 -11.76 -10.86
C CYS A 301 -16.38 -12.28 -12.07
N CYS A 302 -17.65 -11.90 -12.18
CA CYS A 302 -18.45 -12.23 -13.37
C CYS A 302 -18.39 -11.12 -14.42
N VAL A 303 -18.21 -11.51 -15.68
CA VAL A 303 -18.37 -10.61 -16.84
C VAL A 303 -19.82 -10.65 -17.29
N GLY A 304 -20.56 -9.55 -17.12
CA GLY A 304 -21.84 -9.33 -17.80
C GLY A 304 -23.05 -10.14 -17.30
N LYS A 305 -23.04 -10.63 -16.05
CA LYS A 305 -24.27 -11.09 -15.38
C LYS A 305 -24.85 -9.93 -14.55
N ASP A 306 -26.18 -9.82 -14.54
CA ASP A 306 -26.98 -8.82 -13.81
C ASP A 306 -26.93 -9.00 -12.27
N THR A 307 -25.82 -9.50 -11.73
CA THR A 307 -25.61 -9.69 -10.29
C THR A 307 -25.24 -8.39 -9.58
N GLY A 308 -24.97 -7.32 -10.32
CA GLY A 308 -24.65 -6.00 -9.77
C GLY A 308 -25.77 -5.41 -8.92
N GLN A 309 -27.03 -5.72 -9.24
CA GLN A 309 -28.17 -5.11 -8.54
C GLN A 309 -28.26 -5.55 -7.07
N THR A 310 -28.03 -6.83 -6.77
CA THR A 310 -28.06 -7.33 -5.38
C THR A 310 -26.90 -6.77 -4.54
N TRP A 311 -25.70 -6.67 -5.13
CA TRP A 311 -24.55 -6.05 -4.46
C TRP A 311 -24.75 -4.56 -4.25
N LEU A 312 -25.31 -3.84 -5.23
CA LEU A 312 -25.65 -2.42 -5.12
C LEU A 312 -26.75 -2.15 -4.09
N GLU A 313 -27.74 -3.04 -3.97
CA GLU A 313 -28.76 -2.96 -2.93
C GLU A 313 -28.14 -3.11 -1.54
N LEU A 314 -27.25 -4.08 -1.35
CA LEU A 314 -26.50 -4.27 -0.10
C LEU A 314 -25.57 -3.08 0.18
N GLU A 315 -24.85 -2.58 -0.83
CA GLU A 315 -23.97 -1.42 -0.72
C GLU A 315 -24.76 -0.17 -0.32
N HIS A 316 -25.88 0.11 -1.01
CA HIS A 316 -26.77 1.20 -0.69
C HIS A 316 -27.33 1.10 0.74
N VAL A 317 -27.67 -0.11 1.20
CA VAL A 317 -28.13 -0.33 2.58
C VAL A 317 -27.01 -0.03 3.58
N LEU A 318 -25.80 -0.54 3.34
CA LEU A 318 -24.64 -0.35 4.22
C LEU A 318 -24.13 1.11 4.22
N ASP A 319 -24.22 1.82 3.10
CA ASP A 319 -23.75 3.20 2.98
C ASP A 319 -24.78 4.25 3.42
N ASN A 320 -26.07 3.96 3.28
CA ASN A 320 -27.13 4.81 3.83
C ASN A 320 -27.44 4.53 5.30
N MET A 321 -26.71 3.60 5.93
CA MET A 321 -26.68 3.52 7.39
C MET A 321 -26.33 4.92 7.92
N THR A 322 -27.13 5.43 8.85
CA THR A 322 -26.80 6.70 9.52
C THR A 322 -25.37 6.63 10.06
N PRO A 323 -24.57 7.72 10.06
CA PRO A 323 -23.21 7.71 10.59
C PRO A 323 -23.14 7.11 12.01
N TYR A 324 -24.16 7.40 12.81
CA TYR A 324 -24.41 6.84 14.14
C TYR A 324 -24.57 5.31 14.14
N TYR A 325 -25.29 4.76 13.17
CA TYR A 325 -25.42 3.30 13.02
C TYR A 325 -24.16 2.69 12.43
N LYS A 326 -23.45 3.33 11.48
CA LYS A 326 -22.19 2.82 10.91
C LYS A 326 -21.09 2.66 11.97
N GLU A 327 -20.97 3.60 12.91
CA GLU A 327 -20.03 3.52 14.04
C GLU A 327 -20.36 2.37 15.02
N ASN A 328 -21.65 2.07 15.18
CA ASN A 328 -22.18 1.04 16.08
C ASN A 328 -22.34 -0.35 15.40
N PHE A 329 -22.54 -0.39 14.10
CA PHE A 329 -22.64 -1.62 13.31
C PHE A 329 -21.25 -2.26 13.16
N CYS A 330 -20.20 -1.42 13.14
CA CYS A 330 -18.80 -1.83 13.09
C CYS A 330 -18.08 -1.75 14.44
N LEU A 331 -18.73 -2.01 15.58
CA LEU A 331 -18.09 -1.94 16.93
C LEU A 331 -16.78 -2.74 17.02
N ILE A 332 -16.61 -3.76 16.18
CA ILE A 332 -15.39 -4.57 16.08
C ILE A 332 -14.23 -3.77 15.45
N ASP A 333 -14.51 -3.01 14.38
CA ASP A 333 -13.47 -2.31 13.61
C ASP A 333 -13.25 -0.87 14.12
N SER A 334 -14.31 -0.17 14.54
CA SER A 334 -14.26 1.21 15.02
C SER A 334 -13.89 1.29 16.52
N MET A 335 -14.48 0.41 17.33
CA MET A 335 -14.36 0.43 18.79
C MET A 335 -13.61 -0.77 19.37
N ARG A 336 -13.20 -1.77 18.56
CA ARG A 336 -12.48 -2.98 19.00
C ARG A 336 -13.23 -3.81 20.06
N ILE A 337 -14.55 -3.81 20.04
CA ILE A 337 -15.37 -4.61 20.96
C ILE A 337 -15.70 -5.95 20.31
N ASP A 338 -15.27 -7.05 20.94
CA ASP A 338 -15.54 -8.40 20.46
C ASP A 338 -16.97 -8.85 20.83
N PRO A 339 -17.84 -9.20 19.88
CA PRO A 339 -19.23 -9.54 20.15
C PRO A 339 -19.38 -10.80 21.01
N LEU A 340 -18.44 -11.73 20.95
CA LEU A 340 -18.55 -13.05 21.56
C LEU A 340 -17.85 -13.14 22.92
N LEU A 341 -16.76 -12.40 23.10
CA LEU A 341 -15.89 -12.49 24.29
C LEU A 341 -16.12 -11.37 25.31
N SER A 342 -16.75 -10.26 24.90
CA SER A 342 -16.95 -9.10 25.77
C SER A 342 -18.07 -9.30 26.80
N LYS A 343 -17.80 -8.91 28.05
CA LYS A 343 -18.77 -8.85 29.13
C LYS A 343 -19.40 -7.46 29.17
N TRP A 344 -20.71 -7.35 29.03
CA TRP A 344 -21.40 -6.07 29.01
C TRP A 344 -22.11 -5.80 30.33
N GLU A 345 -22.26 -4.52 30.67
CA GLU A 345 -23.24 -4.09 31.68
C GLU A 345 -24.66 -4.42 31.22
N ASN A 346 -25.46 -5.04 32.10
CA ASN A 346 -26.77 -5.60 31.75
C ASN A 346 -27.72 -4.59 31.10
N GLU A 347 -27.77 -3.35 31.60
CA GLU A 347 -28.65 -2.32 31.06
C GLU A 347 -28.19 -1.83 29.68
N LEU A 348 -26.89 -1.61 29.51
CA LEU A 348 -26.29 -1.22 28.24
C LEU A 348 -26.50 -2.32 27.18
N TYR A 349 -26.30 -3.57 27.59
CA TYR A 349 -26.49 -4.74 26.75
C TYR A 349 -27.93 -4.88 26.25
N ARG A 350 -28.92 -4.73 27.14
CA ARG A 350 -30.34 -4.76 26.74
C ARG A 350 -30.71 -3.63 25.80
N LYS A 351 -30.20 -2.41 26.05
CA LYS A 351 -30.40 -1.28 25.14
C LYS A 351 -29.80 -1.58 23.76
N TRP A 352 -28.59 -2.15 23.75
CA TRP A 352 -27.89 -2.55 22.54
C TRP A 352 -28.67 -3.59 21.74
N GLU A 353 -29.09 -4.69 22.38
CA GLU A 353 -29.87 -5.75 21.75
C GLU A 353 -31.19 -5.25 21.14
N ILE A 354 -31.96 -4.45 21.91
CA ILE A 354 -33.22 -3.86 21.42
C ILE A 354 -32.97 -2.93 20.24
N PHE A 355 -31.91 -2.13 20.30
CA PHE A 355 -31.52 -1.24 19.21
C PHE A 355 -31.14 -2.05 17.96
N TYR A 356 -30.32 -3.09 18.12
CA TYR A 356 -29.78 -3.88 17.03
C TYR A 356 -30.85 -4.68 16.29
N LEU A 357 -31.74 -5.36 17.03
CA LEU A 357 -32.80 -6.18 16.44
C LEU A 357 -33.91 -5.39 15.71
N ARG A 358 -33.97 -4.06 15.90
CA ARG A 358 -34.98 -3.18 15.24
C ARG A 358 -34.51 -2.63 13.89
N GLN A 359 -33.28 -2.89 13.49
CA GLN A 359 -32.69 -2.33 12.28
C GLN A 359 -33.11 -3.12 11.04
N LYS A 360 -33.67 -2.43 10.04
CA LYS A 360 -34.14 -3.04 8.78
C LYS A 360 -32.98 -3.55 7.93
N GLU A 361 -31.81 -2.98 8.13
CA GLU A 361 -30.57 -3.34 7.45
C GLU A 361 -30.15 -4.78 7.78
N ILE A 362 -30.47 -5.27 8.99
CA ILE A 362 -30.22 -6.66 9.40
C ILE A 362 -31.08 -7.63 8.60
N GLU A 363 -32.34 -7.28 8.33
CA GLU A 363 -33.24 -8.10 7.49
C GLU A 363 -32.66 -8.22 6.08
N CYS A 364 -32.22 -7.11 5.48
CA CYS A 364 -31.60 -7.12 4.15
C CYS A 364 -30.31 -7.98 4.08
N ILE A 365 -29.45 -7.90 5.09
CA ILE A 365 -28.25 -8.75 5.17
C ILE A 365 -28.63 -10.23 5.28
N ASN A 366 -29.63 -10.54 6.10
CA ASN A 366 -30.10 -11.90 6.28
C ASN A 366 -30.70 -12.47 4.98
N ASP A 367 -31.52 -11.69 4.27
CA ASP A 367 -32.09 -12.06 2.97
C ASP A 367 -30.99 -12.32 1.92
N PHE A 368 -29.96 -11.48 1.90
CA PHE A 368 -28.79 -11.67 1.03
C PHE A 368 -28.07 -12.99 1.31
N LEU A 369 -27.87 -13.34 2.58
CA LEU A 369 -27.17 -14.55 3.00
C LEU A 369 -28.03 -15.82 2.93
N ASP A 370 -29.36 -15.69 2.92
CA ASP A 370 -30.28 -16.81 2.72
C ASP A 370 -30.27 -17.30 1.27
N GLY A 371 -30.01 -16.42 0.32
CA GLY A 371 -29.74 -16.75 -1.09
C GLY A 371 -28.37 -17.40 -1.35
N GLU A 372 -28.05 -17.57 -2.64
CA GLU A 372 -26.70 -17.88 -3.11
C GLU A 372 -25.91 -16.57 -3.24
N ILE A 373 -24.74 -16.46 -2.59
CA ILE A 373 -23.92 -15.25 -2.64
C ILE A 373 -23.50 -15.01 -4.10
N PRO A 374 -23.94 -13.90 -4.73
CA PRO A 374 -23.64 -13.67 -6.12
C PRO A 374 -22.13 -13.48 -6.34
N PRO A 375 -21.60 -13.85 -7.51
CA PRO A 375 -20.23 -13.52 -7.89
C PRO A 375 -20.02 -12.00 -7.88
N ILE A 376 -18.84 -11.56 -7.40
CA ILE A 376 -18.48 -10.14 -7.31
C ILE A 376 -18.53 -9.48 -8.70
N PRO A 377 -19.20 -8.32 -8.86
CA PRO A 377 -19.24 -7.61 -10.13
C PRO A 377 -17.86 -7.03 -10.51
N ARG A 378 -17.50 -7.09 -11.79
CA ARG A 378 -16.17 -6.67 -12.28
C ARG A 378 -15.82 -5.21 -11.98
N GLN A 379 -16.81 -4.32 -11.89
CA GLN A 379 -16.61 -2.90 -11.58
C GLN A 379 -15.92 -2.67 -10.23
N TYR A 380 -16.04 -3.60 -9.29
CA TYR A 380 -15.38 -3.55 -7.99
C TYR A 380 -14.01 -4.26 -7.97
N CYS A 381 -13.71 -5.06 -9.00
CA CYS A 381 -12.44 -5.77 -9.15
C CYS A 381 -11.33 -4.91 -9.77
N ASP A 382 -11.69 -3.91 -10.60
CA ASP A 382 -10.74 -3.01 -11.26
C ASP A 382 -10.10 -1.99 -10.29
N VAL A 383 -10.64 -1.84 -9.08
CA VAL A 383 -10.08 -0.98 -8.00
C VAL A 383 -9.35 -1.81 -6.93
N ALA A 384 -9.39 -3.15 -6.98
CA ALA A 384 -8.96 -4.00 -5.89
C ALA A 384 -8.19 -5.26 -6.32
N LEU A 385 -7.10 -5.11 -7.08
CA LEU A 385 -6.14 -6.21 -7.25
C LEU A 385 -5.34 -6.43 -5.95
N ILE A 386 -6.02 -7.10 -5.01
CA ILE A 386 -5.46 -7.95 -3.97
C ILE A 386 -4.78 -7.15 -2.85
N GLU A 387 -5.58 -6.83 -1.83
CA GLU A 387 -5.19 -6.70 -0.42
C GLU A 387 -3.69 -6.46 -0.22
N LEU A 388 -3.27 -5.20 -0.29
CA LEU A 388 -1.96 -4.84 0.25
C LEU A 388 -1.96 -5.00 1.79
N ASP A 389 -3.13 -4.89 2.45
CA ASP A 389 -3.21 -4.73 3.91
C ASP A 389 -4.18 -5.65 4.65
N GLY A 390 -5.00 -6.42 3.96
CA GLY A 390 -6.21 -6.95 4.60
C GLY A 390 -7.25 -5.86 4.90
N LEU A 391 -7.09 -4.67 4.30
CA LEU A 391 -8.09 -3.60 4.27
C LEU A 391 -8.33 -3.18 2.82
N ASP A 392 -9.61 -2.95 2.52
CA ASP A 392 -10.17 -2.26 1.36
C ASP A 392 -10.22 -2.99 0.00
N CYS A 393 -10.92 -4.13 -0.03
CA CYS A 393 -11.87 -4.35 -1.12
C CYS A 393 -13.27 -4.02 -0.55
N PRO A 394 -14.03 -3.08 -1.14
CA PRO A 394 -15.34 -2.69 -0.61
C PRO A 394 -16.26 -3.89 -0.39
N ASP A 395 -16.27 -4.86 -1.32
CA ASP A 395 -17.14 -6.04 -1.23
C ASP A 395 -16.66 -7.08 -0.20
N ILE A 396 -15.34 -7.27 -0.04
CA ILE A 396 -14.80 -8.13 1.03
C ILE A 396 -15.10 -7.50 2.39
N ARG A 397 -15.00 -6.17 2.49
CA ARG A 397 -15.42 -5.41 3.67
C ARG A 397 -16.92 -5.55 3.91
N MET A 398 -17.75 -5.54 2.86
CA MET A 398 -19.19 -5.81 2.99
C MET A 398 -19.46 -7.23 3.50
N LEU A 399 -18.76 -8.25 3.00
CA LEU A 399 -18.88 -9.61 3.51
C LEU A 399 -18.37 -9.76 4.95
N ALA A 400 -17.30 -9.04 5.32
CA ALA A 400 -16.81 -8.99 6.70
C ALA A 400 -17.86 -8.35 7.63
N ASN A 401 -18.46 -7.24 7.22
CA ASN A 401 -19.56 -6.58 7.94
C ASN A 401 -20.78 -7.50 8.06
N CYS A 402 -21.14 -8.22 6.99
CA CYS A 402 -22.21 -9.21 7.03
C CYS A 402 -21.89 -10.33 8.03
N PHE A 403 -20.64 -10.82 8.05
CA PHE A 403 -20.17 -11.83 8.99
C PHE A 403 -20.28 -11.35 10.44
N ASP A 404 -19.81 -10.13 10.70
CA ASP A 404 -19.87 -9.50 12.02
C ASP A 404 -21.31 -9.28 12.48
N ALA A 405 -22.21 -8.98 11.54
CA ALA A 405 -23.63 -8.91 11.83
C ALA A 405 -24.24 -10.25 12.26
N GLN A 406 -23.74 -11.37 11.73
CA GLN A 406 -24.16 -12.71 12.17
C GLN A 406 -23.60 -13.04 13.56
N LEU A 407 -22.40 -12.58 13.91
CA LEU A 407 -21.82 -12.80 15.25
C LEU A 407 -22.63 -12.14 16.36
N TRP A 408 -23.09 -10.90 16.14
CA TRP A 408 -23.99 -10.23 17.09
C TRP A 408 -25.32 -10.96 17.25
N GLN A 409 -25.95 -11.35 16.14
CA GLN A 409 -27.19 -12.13 16.18
C GLN A 409 -26.99 -13.48 16.87
N LEU A 410 -25.82 -14.11 16.70
CA LEU A 410 -25.51 -15.39 17.34
C LEU A 410 -25.38 -15.21 18.85
N ARG A 411 -24.75 -14.13 19.30
CA ARG A 411 -24.67 -13.82 20.73
C ARG A 411 -26.06 -13.75 21.36
N PHE A 412 -26.99 -13.00 20.74
CA PHE A 412 -28.37 -12.89 21.22
C PHE A 412 -29.08 -14.25 21.22
N ALA A 413 -28.94 -15.04 20.15
CA ALA A 413 -29.55 -16.37 20.06
C ALA A 413 -29.03 -17.31 21.17
N MET A 414 -27.72 -17.30 21.45
CA MET A 414 -27.13 -18.14 22.50
C MET A 414 -27.62 -17.73 23.90
N GLU A 415 -27.68 -16.43 24.19
CA GLU A 415 -28.16 -15.96 25.49
C GLU A 415 -29.66 -16.21 25.71
N HIS A 416 -30.44 -16.23 24.64
CA HIS A 416 -31.84 -16.65 24.65
C HIS A 416 -32.07 -18.16 24.54
N GLN A 417 -31.00 -18.95 24.43
CA GLN A 417 -31.06 -20.41 24.19
C GLN A 417 -31.86 -20.81 22.94
N ASP A 418 -31.89 -19.95 21.91
CA ASP A 418 -32.55 -20.21 20.62
C ASP A 418 -31.61 -20.96 19.66
N ILE A 419 -31.59 -22.29 19.81
CA ILE A 419 -30.75 -23.21 19.03
C ILE A 419 -31.08 -23.15 17.53
N ASN A 420 -32.35 -22.99 17.16
CA ASN A 420 -32.77 -23.00 15.76
C ASN A 420 -32.20 -21.78 15.03
N THR A 421 -32.32 -20.60 15.63
CA THR A 421 -31.74 -19.38 15.08
C THR A 421 -30.22 -19.48 15.04
N ALA A 422 -29.57 -20.00 16.08
CA ALA A 422 -28.12 -20.20 16.09
C ALA A 422 -27.63 -21.08 14.92
N HIS A 423 -28.31 -22.19 14.63
CA HIS A 423 -27.98 -23.06 13.49
C HIS A 423 -28.11 -22.35 12.12
N VAL A 424 -29.14 -21.51 11.95
CA VAL A 424 -29.31 -20.70 10.72
C VAL A 424 -28.15 -19.72 10.57
N LEU A 425 -27.76 -19.04 11.65
CA LEU A 425 -26.64 -18.10 11.64
C LEU A 425 -25.30 -18.79 11.33
N PHE A 426 -25.06 -19.98 11.88
CA PHE A 426 -23.89 -20.78 11.52
C PHE A 426 -23.87 -21.16 10.04
N THR A 427 -25.03 -21.51 9.48
CA THR A 427 -25.15 -21.82 8.05
C THR A 427 -24.78 -20.61 7.18
N ARG A 428 -25.26 -19.41 7.54
CA ARG A 428 -24.92 -18.16 6.84
C ARG A 428 -23.43 -17.82 6.94
N MET A 429 -22.83 -17.92 8.13
CA MET A 429 -21.38 -17.72 8.30
C MET A 429 -20.55 -18.73 7.51
N GLN A 430 -20.99 -19.99 7.46
CA GLN A 430 -20.35 -21.05 6.67
C GLN A 430 -20.44 -20.79 5.18
N LYS A 431 -21.55 -20.22 4.67
CA LYS A 431 -21.66 -19.76 3.27
C LYS A 431 -20.59 -18.71 2.95
N ILE A 432 -20.42 -17.71 3.82
CA ILE A 432 -19.38 -16.68 3.64
C ILE A 432 -17.99 -17.32 3.63
N CYS A 433 -17.68 -18.18 4.60
CA CYS A 433 -16.39 -18.88 4.66
C CYS A 433 -16.15 -19.72 3.40
N SER A 434 -17.15 -20.47 2.95
CA SER A 434 -17.05 -21.33 1.76
C SER A 434 -16.84 -20.50 0.50
N TYR A 435 -17.54 -19.37 0.37
CA TYR A 435 -17.36 -18.44 -0.74
C TYR A 435 -15.93 -17.90 -0.81
N LEU A 436 -15.39 -17.43 0.33
CA LEU A 436 -14.02 -16.92 0.42
C LEU A 436 -12.97 -18.03 0.14
N TYR A 437 -13.23 -19.24 0.65
CA TYR A 437 -12.40 -20.44 0.44
C TYR A 437 -12.32 -20.83 -1.04
N ASP A 438 -13.47 -20.96 -1.71
CA ASP A 438 -13.54 -21.40 -3.10
C ASP A 438 -12.79 -20.44 -4.03
N LYS A 439 -12.87 -19.15 -3.72
CA LYS A 439 -12.18 -18.07 -4.44
C LYS A 439 -10.69 -18.00 -4.10
N GLY A 440 -10.26 -18.56 -2.96
CA GLY A 440 -8.87 -18.54 -2.48
C GLY A 440 -8.45 -17.17 -1.94
N LEU A 441 -9.39 -16.41 -1.36
CA LEU A 441 -9.15 -15.07 -0.86
C LEU A 441 -8.48 -15.11 0.53
N PRO A 442 -7.45 -14.30 0.83
CA PRO A 442 -6.76 -14.34 2.13
C PRO A 442 -7.68 -14.01 3.33
N SER A 443 -8.70 -13.18 3.10
CA SER A 443 -9.77 -12.88 4.08
C SER A 443 -10.51 -14.11 4.62
N TYR A 444 -10.45 -15.25 3.93
CA TYR A 444 -10.94 -16.53 4.45
C TYR A 444 -10.37 -16.86 5.83
N LEU A 445 -9.09 -16.61 6.09
CA LEU A 445 -8.44 -16.96 7.36
C LEU A 445 -8.98 -16.16 8.54
N ALA A 446 -9.33 -14.90 8.32
CA ALA A 446 -9.93 -14.05 9.34
C ALA A 446 -11.38 -14.51 9.63
N ALA A 447 -12.16 -14.76 8.57
CA ALA A 447 -13.53 -15.29 8.70
C ALA A 447 -13.54 -16.66 9.40
N GLN A 448 -12.63 -17.57 9.03
CA GLN A 448 -12.50 -18.88 9.65
C GLN A 448 -12.14 -18.78 11.13
N LYS A 449 -11.23 -17.88 11.53
CA LYS A 449 -10.92 -17.64 12.94
C LYS A 449 -12.16 -17.18 13.71
N LYS A 450 -12.90 -16.19 13.19
CA LYS A 450 -14.15 -15.69 13.81
C LYS A 450 -15.20 -16.80 13.91
N TYR A 451 -15.36 -17.61 12.86
CA TYR A 451 -16.22 -18.79 12.85
C TYR A 451 -15.86 -19.77 13.97
N LEU A 452 -14.59 -20.13 14.10
CA LEU A 452 -14.12 -21.06 15.13
C LEU A 452 -14.31 -20.53 16.55
N LEU A 453 -14.13 -19.23 16.78
CA LEU A 453 -14.43 -18.60 18.07
C LEU A 453 -15.94 -18.67 18.39
N ALA A 454 -16.80 -18.47 17.39
CA ALA A 454 -18.24 -18.64 17.52
C ALA A 454 -18.62 -20.07 17.92
N LEU A 455 -17.95 -21.07 17.33
CA LEU A 455 -18.14 -22.48 17.69
C LEU A 455 -17.73 -22.79 19.13
N CYS A 456 -16.59 -22.27 19.57
CA CYS A 456 -16.15 -22.43 20.95
C CYS A 456 -17.20 -21.90 21.91
N ARG A 457 -17.72 -20.68 21.67
CA ARG A 457 -18.79 -20.11 22.50
C ARG A 457 -20.06 -20.95 22.46
N PHE A 458 -20.49 -21.43 21.29
CA PHE A 458 -21.69 -22.27 21.22
C PHE A 458 -21.58 -23.56 22.04
N ILE A 459 -20.38 -24.15 22.10
CA ILE A 459 -20.08 -25.30 22.97
C ILE A 459 -20.07 -24.88 24.45
N GLU A 460 -19.49 -23.73 24.79
CA GLU A 460 -19.46 -23.20 26.17
C GLU A 460 -20.87 -22.99 26.75
N TYR A 461 -21.83 -22.56 25.94
CA TYR A 461 -23.25 -22.43 26.36
C TYR A 461 -24.00 -23.78 26.43
N GLU A 462 -23.32 -24.90 26.18
CA GLU A 462 -23.88 -26.25 26.17
C GLU A 462 -25.04 -26.44 25.16
N LEU A 463 -25.06 -25.62 24.10
CA LEU A 463 -26.11 -25.66 23.06
C LEU A 463 -25.77 -26.62 21.90
N ALA A 464 -24.53 -27.09 21.82
CA ALA A 464 -24.05 -27.97 20.76
C ALA A 464 -24.41 -29.44 21.05
N ASP A 465 -25.38 -29.98 20.32
CA ASP A 465 -25.69 -31.40 20.37
C ASP A 465 -24.66 -32.25 19.60
N ARG A 466 -24.68 -33.57 19.85
CA ARG A 466 -23.74 -34.52 19.24
C ARG A 466 -23.84 -34.56 17.71
N GLN A 467 -25.05 -34.48 17.16
CA GLN A 467 -25.27 -34.55 15.73
C GLN A 467 -24.69 -33.32 15.02
N TRP A 468 -24.85 -32.15 15.64
CA TRP A 468 -24.26 -30.90 15.19
C TRP A 468 -22.74 -30.98 15.22
N ILE A 469 -22.14 -31.46 16.33
CA ILE A 469 -20.67 -31.61 16.45
C ILE A 469 -20.13 -32.58 15.40
N ASP A 470 -20.83 -33.68 15.14
CA ASP A 470 -20.47 -34.63 14.07
C ASP A 470 -20.49 -33.94 12.69
N SER A 471 -21.53 -33.17 12.37
CA SER A 471 -21.64 -32.45 11.10
C SER A 471 -20.49 -31.47 10.85
N GLN A 472 -19.96 -30.89 11.92
CA GLN A 472 -18.95 -29.84 11.87
C GLN A 472 -17.55 -30.44 11.82
N PHE A 473 -17.34 -31.53 12.54
CA PHE A 473 -16.18 -32.39 12.35
C PHE A 473 -16.04 -32.86 10.89
N ASP A 474 -17.14 -33.26 10.24
CA ASP A 474 -17.14 -33.65 8.83
C ASP A 474 -16.80 -32.47 7.90
N PHE A 475 -17.37 -31.30 8.17
CA PHE A 475 -17.07 -30.07 7.43
C PHE A 475 -15.57 -29.72 7.45
N PHE A 476 -14.94 -29.73 8.62
CA PHE A 476 -13.50 -29.45 8.76
C PHE A 476 -12.63 -30.58 8.20
N SER A 477 -13.08 -31.83 8.26
CA SER A 477 -12.37 -32.95 7.63
C SER A 477 -12.34 -32.84 6.10
N LYS A 478 -13.42 -32.33 5.48
CA LYS A 478 -13.43 -32.02 4.05
C LYS A 478 -12.44 -30.90 3.70
N HIS A 479 -12.35 -29.86 4.54
CA HIS A 479 -11.39 -28.76 4.35
C HIS A 479 -9.94 -29.22 4.50
N GLU A 480 -9.67 -30.11 5.45
CA GLU A 480 -8.36 -30.74 5.62
C GLU A 480 -7.95 -31.53 4.36
N ALA A 481 -8.88 -32.27 3.75
CA ALA A 481 -8.61 -33.05 2.55
C ALA A 481 -8.29 -32.19 1.31
N ASP A 482 -8.87 -30.99 1.21
CA ASP A 482 -8.68 -30.06 0.08
C ASP A 482 -7.57 -29.01 0.35
N PHE A 483 -6.78 -29.18 1.43
CA PHE A 483 -5.77 -28.22 1.84
C PHE A 483 -4.73 -27.90 0.76
N PHE A 484 -4.26 -28.91 0.01
CA PHE A 484 -3.27 -28.71 -1.05
C PHE A 484 -3.78 -27.75 -2.15
N SER A 485 -5.06 -27.90 -2.51
CA SER A 485 -5.73 -27.03 -3.48
C SER A 485 -5.92 -25.61 -2.95
N LEU A 486 -6.21 -25.45 -1.65
CA LEU A 486 -6.24 -24.13 -1.01
C LEU A 486 -4.85 -23.49 -1.03
N GLU A 487 -3.81 -24.23 -0.65
CA GLU A 487 -2.43 -23.74 -0.62
C GLU A 487 -1.96 -23.28 -2.01
N GLU A 488 -2.20 -24.07 -3.06
CA GLU A 488 -1.89 -23.70 -4.45
C GLU A 488 -2.64 -22.43 -4.87
N ARG A 489 -3.92 -22.28 -4.48
CA ARG A 489 -4.71 -21.08 -4.75
C ARG A 489 -4.13 -19.84 -4.08
N ILE A 490 -3.73 -19.93 -2.80
CA ILE A 490 -3.11 -18.84 -2.04
C ILE A 490 -1.76 -18.46 -2.68
N GLN A 491 -0.93 -19.46 -3.00
CA GLN A 491 0.36 -19.26 -3.67
C GLN A 491 0.20 -18.54 -5.01
N PHE A 492 -0.76 -18.95 -5.83
CA PHE A 492 -1.06 -18.29 -7.11
C PHE A 492 -1.52 -16.84 -6.91
N PHE A 493 -2.40 -16.59 -5.94
CA PHE A 493 -2.92 -15.25 -5.64
C PHE A 493 -1.79 -14.28 -5.27
N GLU A 494 -0.91 -14.72 -4.37
CA GLU A 494 0.23 -13.92 -3.92
C GLU A 494 1.26 -13.74 -5.07
N ALA A 495 1.48 -14.76 -5.92
CA ALA A 495 2.34 -14.62 -7.11
C ALA A 495 1.86 -13.52 -8.07
N VAL A 496 0.55 -13.48 -8.36
CA VAL A 496 -0.03 -12.43 -9.22
C VAL A 496 0.07 -11.07 -8.54
N ARG A 497 -0.17 -10.99 -7.24
CA ARG A 497 0.00 -9.76 -6.46
C ARG A 497 1.43 -9.24 -6.53
N PHE A 498 2.45 -10.09 -6.34
CA PHE A 498 3.85 -9.66 -6.45
C PHE A 498 4.16 -9.14 -7.85
N CYS A 499 3.79 -9.87 -8.90
CA CYS A 499 3.97 -9.39 -10.27
C CYS A 499 3.24 -8.05 -10.50
N ALA A 500 2.04 -7.87 -9.96
CA ALA A 500 1.30 -6.61 -10.05
C ALA A 500 2.04 -5.45 -9.35
N ILE A 501 2.58 -5.67 -8.15
CA ILE A 501 3.38 -4.68 -7.42
C ILE A 501 4.66 -4.33 -8.19
N LEU A 502 5.36 -5.35 -8.69
CA LEU A 502 6.62 -5.20 -9.43
C LEU A 502 6.42 -4.48 -10.78
N ASP A 503 5.29 -4.73 -11.44
CA ASP A 503 4.86 -4.04 -12.66
C ASP A 503 4.28 -2.63 -12.36
N GLY A 504 4.28 -2.19 -11.09
CA GLY A 504 3.77 -0.88 -10.67
C GLY A 504 2.24 -0.73 -10.78
N ILE A 505 1.51 -1.85 -10.85
CA ILE A 505 0.05 -1.91 -10.95
C ILE A 505 -0.62 -1.66 -9.59
N SER A 506 0.08 -1.92 -8.48
CA SER A 506 -0.42 -1.69 -7.11
C SER A 506 -0.77 -0.23 -6.80
N HIS A 507 -0.27 0.73 -7.58
CA HIS A 507 -0.61 2.16 -7.46
C HIS A 507 -1.96 2.51 -8.11
N ARG A 508 -2.88 1.56 -8.30
CA ARG A 508 -4.17 1.79 -8.99
C ARG A 508 -5.40 1.63 -8.10
N LEU A 509 -5.22 1.37 -6.81
CA LEU A 509 -6.17 0.54 -6.05
C LEU A 509 -6.63 1.13 -4.70
N GLY A 510 -6.70 2.46 -4.61
CA GLY A 510 -7.47 3.14 -3.56
C GLY A 510 -8.44 4.09 -4.23
N GLU A 511 -9.67 4.20 -3.72
CA GLU A 511 -10.78 4.98 -4.29
C GLU A 511 -10.47 6.47 -4.56
N SER A 512 -9.33 6.98 -4.09
CA SER A 512 -8.84 8.33 -4.37
C SER A 512 -7.39 8.41 -4.87
N VAL A 513 -6.68 7.29 -5.08
CA VAL A 513 -5.26 7.33 -5.43
C VAL A 513 -5.03 6.86 -6.86
N ALA A 514 -4.85 7.87 -7.70
CA ALA A 514 -4.60 7.84 -9.12
C ALA A 514 -3.83 6.64 -9.70
N GLN A 515 -4.35 6.04 -10.79
CA GLN A 515 -3.66 5.03 -11.60
C GLN A 515 -2.26 5.48 -12.02
N GLY A 516 -1.23 4.99 -11.34
CA GLY A 516 0.17 5.29 -11.61
C GLY A 516 0.65 4.86 -13.00
N ALA A 517 1.80 5.41 -13.41
CA ALA A 517 2.48 5.00 -14.63
C ALA A 517 3.25 3.70 -14.41
N ASP A 518 3.05 2.71 -15.29
CA ASP A 518 3.84 1.48 -15.29
C ASP A 518 5.30 1.81 -15.64
N LEU A 519 6.21 1.53 -14.70
CA LEU A 519 7.63 1.84 -14.83
C LEU A 519 8.25 1.11 -16.04
N SER A 520 7.74 -0.07 -16.39
CA SER A 520 8.18 -0.80 -17.58
C SER A 520 7.90 0.02 -18.85
N GLN A 521 6.79 0.77 -18.93
CA GLN A 521 6.49 1.62 -20.09
C GLN A 521 7.42 2.84 -20.18
N LEU A 522 7.93 3.29 -19.03
CA LEU A 522 8.85 4.42 -18.89
C LEU A 522 10.33 4.02 -19.06
N ARG A 523 10.65 2.73 -19.25
CA ARG A 523 12.02 2.21 -19.39
C ARG A 523 12.87 2.87 -20.47
N TRP A 524 12.23 3.42 -21.50
CA TRP A 524 12.90 4.14 -22.60
C TRP A 524 13.36 5.55 -22.21
N PHE A 525 12.83 6.10 -21.12
CA PHE A 525 13.16 7.44 -20.62
C PHE A 525 14.00 7.37 -19.35
N PHE A 526 13.77 6.34 -18.54
CA PHE A 526 14.46 6.11 -17.27
C PHE A 526 15.00 4.68 -17.17
N PRO A 527 15.85 4.22 -18.10
CA PRO A 527 16.41 2.86 -18.06
C PRO A 527 17.23 2.60 -16.79
N GLN A 528 17.86 3.63 -16.23
CA GLN A 528 18.60 3.55 -14.96
C GLN A 528 17.72 3.24 -13.74
N ALA A 529 16.41 3.54 -13.82
CA ALA A 529 15.44 3.18 -12.79
C ALA A 529 14.88 1.78 -13.05
N TRP A 530 14.58 1.46 -14.32
CA TRP A 530 14.02 0.15 -14.68
C TRP A 530 15.01 -1.01 -14.52
N TRP A 531 16.31 -0.80 -14.77
CA TRP A 531 17.31 -1.86 -14.60
C TRP A 531 17.32 -2.47 -13.19
N PRO A 532 17.62 -1.71 -12.11
CA PRO A 532 17.63 -2.28 -10.76
C PRO A 532 16.25 -2.79 -10.33
N ALA A 533 15.16 -2.19 -10.84
CA ALA A 533 13.80 -2.67 -10.62
C ALA A 533 13.59 -4.08 -11.16
N ALA A 534 13.91 -4.29 -12.44
CA ALA A 534 13.74 -5.56 -13.12
C ALA A 534 14.66 -6.66 -12.55
N GLU A 535 15.89 -6.32 -12.12
CA GLU A 535 16.78 -7.29 -11.47
C GLU A 535 16.23 -7.76 -10.12
N LYS A 536 15.75 -6.84 -9.28
CA LYS A 536 15.11 -7.20 -8.00
C LYS A 536 13.81 -7.98 -8.22
N ALA A 537 12.98 -7.57 -9.18
CA ALA A 537 11.77 -8.30 -9.56
C ALA A 537 12.08 -9.74 -9.97
N ASN A 538 13.11 -9.93 -10.81
CA ASN A 538 13.58 -11.25 -11.18
C ASN A 538 14.08 -12.07 -9.99
N ALA A 539 14.83 -11.47 -9.06
CA ALA A 539 15.33 -12.15 -7.87
C ALA A 539 14.17 -12.66 -6.98
N VAL A 540 13.15 -11.82 -6.77
CA VAL A 540 11.94 -12.19 -6.02
C VAL A 540 11.22 -13.38 -6.66
N LEU A 541 11.01 -13.36 -7.98
CA LEU A 541 10.33 -14.46 -8.67
C LEU A 541 11.13 -15.77 -8.62
N ARG A 542 12.47 -15.71 -8.67
CA ARG A 542 13.32 -16.89 -8.55
C ARG A 542 13.28 -17.48 -7.15
N ALA A 543 13.39 -16.64 -6.12
CA ALA A 543 13.26 -17.10 -4.75
C ALA A 543 11.88 -17.74 -4.51
N PHE A 544 10.83 -17.20 -5.14
CA PHE A 544 9.50 -17.79 -5.09
C PHE A 544 9.43 -19.15 -5.82
N GLU A 545 10.02 -19.27 -7.01
CA GLU A 545 10.19 -20.56 -7.73
C GLU A 545 10.95 -21.58 -6.87
N ASP A 546 12.04 -21.16 -6.22
CA ASP A 546 12.85 -21.99 -5.34
C ASP A 546 12.05 -22.45 -4.10
N TYR A 547 11.20 -21.58 -3.55
CA TYR A 547 10.29 -21.97 -2.48
C TYR A 547 9.27 -23.02 -2.92
N LEU A 548 8.62 -22.82 -4.08
CA LEU A 548 7.65 -23.77 -4.60
C LEU A 548 8.26 -25.15 -4.87
N THR A 549 9.55 -25.20 -5.25
CA THR A 549 10.25 -26.45 -5.54
C THR A 549 10.85 -27.12 -4.29
N THR A 550 11.36 -26.35 -3.34
CA THR A 550 12.11 -26.89 -2.19
C THR A 550 11.34 -26.88 -0.87
N GLY A 551 10.25 -26.11 -0.77
CA GLY A 551 9.50 -25.86 0.45
C GLY A 551 10.27 -25.06 1.51
N LYS A 552 11.47 -24.55 1.19
CA LYS A 552 12.33 -23.83 2.13
C LYS A 552 12.22 -22.32 1.90
N THR A 553 12.04 -21.58 2.99
CA THR A 553 12.15 -20.12 2.99
C THR A 553 13.62 -19.73 2.78
N PRO A 554 13.92 -18.65 2.03
CA PRO A 554 15.26 -18.08 1.97
C PRO A 554 15.80 -17.77 3.37
N LEU A 555 17.11 -17.82 3.55
CA LEU A 555 17.76 -17.45 4.82
C LEU A 555 17.50 -15.96 5.14
N ALA A 556 17.24 -15.66 6.43
CA ALA A 556 16.97 -14.33 6.97
C ALA A 556 18.04 -13.25 6.75
N ASN A 557 19.22 -13.68 6.28
CA ASN A 557 20.36 -12.83 5.99
C ASN A 557 20.62 -12.67 4.49
N SER A 558 19.70 -13.13 3.63
CA SER A 558 19.80 -12.83 2.19
C SER A 558 19.57 -11.33 1.96
N PRO A 559 20.32 -10.67 1.06
CA PRO A 559 20.10 -9.27 0.69
C PRO A 559 18.77 -9.01 -0.05
N GLU A 560 17.84 -9.99 -0.04
CA GLU A 560 16.61 -10.02 -0.79
C GLU A 560 15.40 -10.13 0.15
N MET A 561 15.33 -9.25 1.16
CA MET A 561 14.30 -9.22 2.22
C MET A 561 12.84 -9.28 1.69
N ILE A 562 12.61 -8.84 0.45
CA ILE A 562 11.30 -8.87 -0.21
C ILE A 562 10.86 -10.32 -0.48
N SER A 563 11.78 -11.16 -0.96
CA SER A 563 11.49 -12.57 -1.29
C SER A 563 11.19 -13.40 -0.04
N GLU A 564 11.99 -13.24 1.00
CA GLU A 564 11.83 -13.94 2.28
C GLU A 564 10.48 -13.64 2.93
N ARG A 565 10.04 -12.38 2.92
CA ARG A 565 8.77 -11.97 3.54
C ARG A 565 7.55 -12.36 2.71
N ALA A 566 7.65 -12.28 1.39
CA ALA A 566 6.64 -12.75 0.45
C ALA A 566 6.34 -14.24 0.64
N ILE A 567 7.41 -15.03 0.60
CA ILE A 567 7.38 -16.48 0.85
C ILE A 567 6.95 -16.77 2.28
N GLY A 568 7.43 -15.99 3.25
CA GLY A 568 7.04 -16.07 4.65
C GLY A 568 5.53 -15.84 4.85
N ARG A 569 4.93 -14.85 4.17
CA ARG A 569 3.49 -14.57 4.25
C ARG A 569 2.66 -15.73 3.70
N ILE A 570 3.01 -16.24 2.51
CA ILE A 570 2.36 -17.40 1.91
C ILE A 570 2.47 -18.61 2.82
N SER A 571 3.69 -18.93 3.26
CA SER A 571 3.95 -20.05 4.16
C SER A 571 3.17 -19.91 5.46
N ASN A 572 3.13 -18.70 6.04
CA ASN A 572 2.39 -18.44 7.26
C ASN A 572 0.89 -18.56 7.06
N GLN A 573 0.31 -17.99 6.00
CA GLN A 573 -1.12 -18.06 5.73
C GLN A 573 -1.60 -19.50 5.56
N SER A 574 -0.93 -20.29 4.72
CA SER A 574 -1.25 -21.71 4.52
C SER A 574 -1.11 -22.51 5.82
N LYS A 575 -0.02 -22.31 6.57
CA LYS A 575 0.18 -22.98 7.86
C LYS A 575 -0.87 -22.57 8.90
N ARG A 576 -1.25 -21.29 8.98
CA ARG A 576 -2.30 -20.80 9.88
C ARG A 576 -3.64 -21.46 9.58
N ALA A 577 -4.04 -21.54 8.32
CA ALA A 577 -5.27 -22.22 7.92
C ALA A 577 -5.29 -23.66 8.43
N LYS A 578 -4.17 -24.37 8.24
CA LYS A 578 -4.02 -25.77 8.67
C LYS A 578 -4.10 -25.93 10.18
N VAL A 579 -3.39 -25.08 10.94
CA VAL A 579 -3.40 -25.11 12.40
C VAL A 579 -4.80 -24.79 12.94
N GLN A 580 -5.51 -23.82 12.36
CA GLN A 580 -6.89 -23.50 12.76
C GLN A 580 -7.83 -24.70 12.57
N VAL A 581 -7.78 -25.39 11.43
CA VAL A 581 -8.55 -26.61 11.17
C VAL A 581 -8.21 -27.72 12.16
N PHE A 582 -6.92 -27.94 12.45
CA PHE A 582 -6.48 -28.95 13.40
C PHE A 582 -6.95 -28.65 14.83
N CYS A 583 -6.79 -27.41 15.31
CA CYS A 583 -7.28 -27.02 16.62
C CYS A 583 -8.80 -27.20 16.74
N ALA A 584 -9.56 -26.84 15.69
CA ALA A 584 -11.01 -27.02 15.64
C ALA A 584 -11.42 -28.49 15.77
N LYS A 585 -10.82 -29.37 14.96
CA LYS A 585 -11.09 -30.81 15.02
C LYS A 585 -10.80 -31.39 16.40
N MET A 586 -9.67 -30.99 17.01
CA MET A 586 -9.33 -31.42 18.36
C MET A 586 -10.34 -30.95 19.40
N LEU A 587 -10.83 -29.70 19.31
CA LEU A 587 -11.86 -29.21 20.22
C LEU A 587 -13.16 -30.02 20.10
N PHE A 588 -13.57 -30.40 18.88
CA PHE A 588 -14.74 -31.26 18.70
C PHE A 588 -14.53 -32.67 19.24
N GLU A 589 -13.34 -33.26 19.08
CA GLU A 589 -13.04 -34.57 19.69
C GLU A 589 -13.08 -34.51 21.21
N VAL A 590 -12.51 -33.45 21.79
CA VAL A 590 -12.55 -33.17 23.23
C VAL A 590 -13.99 -33.07 23.73
N GLU A 591 -14.84 -32.31 23.01
CA GLU A 591 -16.25 -32.16 23.38
C GLU A 591 -17.02 -33.48 23.26
N LYS A 592 -16.76 -34.29 22.22
CA LYS A 592 -17.35 -35.63 22.10
C LYS A 592 -16.98 -36.54 23.28
N ILE A 593 -15.73 -36.47 23.75
CA ILE A 593 -15.28 -37.22 24.94
C ILE A 593 -15.99 -36.72 26.19
N LYS A 594 -16.13 -35.40 26.38
CA LYS A 594 -16.91 -34.81 27.49
C LYS A 594 -18.35 -35.32 27.48
N GLN A 595 -19.01 -35.30 26.33
CA GLN A 595 -20.40 -35.79 26.20
C GLN A 595 -20.55 -37.30 26.51
N GLN A 596 -19.52 -38.10 26.24
CA GLN A 596 -19.55 -39.55 26.52
C GLN A 596 -19.19 -39.89 27.97
N THR A 597 -18.26 -39.16 28.58
CA THR A 597 -17.65 -39.51 29.87
C THR A 597 -18.11 -38.60 31.02
N GLY A 598 -18.79 -37.49 30.71
CA GLY A 598 -19.28 -36.51 31.67
C GLY A 598 -18.25 -35.44 32.08
N SER A 599 -16.99 -35.55 31.63
CA SER A 599 -15.92 -34.61 32.00
C SER A 599 -14.91 -34.44 30.87
N TYR A 600 -14.27 -33.27 30.80
CA TYR A 600 -13.16 -33.07 29.86
C TYR A 600 -11.97 -33.99 30.20
N PRO A 601 -11.33 -34.60 29.19
CA PRO A 601 -10.18 -35.46 29.42
C PRO A 601 -9.00 -34.66 29.99
N ILE A 602 -8.23 -35.25 30.91
CA ILE A 602 -7.02 -34.58 31.46
C ILE A 602 -5.90 -34.56 30.41
N THR A 603 -5.85 -35.58 29.54
CA THR A 603 -4.86 -35.72 28.47
C THR A 603 -5.53 -36.25 27.21
N MET A 604 -5.14 -35.73 26.05
CA MET A 604 -5.60 -36.26 24.77
C MET A 604 -4.71 -37.42 24.28
N PRO A 605 -5.31 -38.52 23.80
CA PRO A 605 -4.56 -39.73 23.39
C PRO A 605 -3.70 -39.51 22.15
N SER A 606 -4.10 -38.61 21.25
CA SER A 606 -3.31 -38.21 20.09
C SER A 606 -3.60 -36.75 19.72
N LEU A 607 -2.54 -35.95 19.60
CA LEU A 607 -2.63 -34.56 19.13
C LEU A 607 -1.96 -34.46 17.75
N PRO A 608 -2.58 -33.82 16.76
CA PRO A 608 -2.01 -33.68 15.44
C PRO A 608 -0.72 -32.87 15.51
N VAL A 609 0.20 -33.19 14.61
CA VAL A 609 1.48 -32.48 14.53
C VAL A 609 1.24 -31.12 13.90
N ASP A 610 1.67 -30.07 14.59
CA ASP A 610 1.69 -28.72 14.06
C ASP A 610 2.68 -28.66 12.87
N PRO A 611 2.21 -28.28 11.67
CA PRO A 611 3.07 -28.15 10.49
C PRO A 611 4.18 -27.10 10.67
N TYR A 612 4.03 -26.17 11.61
CA TYR A 612 5.00 -25.12 11.90
C TYR A 612 6.12 -25.62 12.81
N THR A 613 5.76 -26.09 14.00
CA THR A 613 6.75 -26.45 15.04
C THR A 613 7.27 -27.88 14.90
N GLN A 614 6.63 -28.71 14.06
CA GLN A 614 6.86 -30.15 13.96
C GLN A 614 6.69 -30.87 15.31
N LYS A 615 6.03 -30.21 16.28
CA LYS A 615 5.64 -30.75 17.56
C LYS A 615 4.13 -31.01 17.53
N PRO A 616 3.62 -31.99 18.31
CA PRO A 616 2.19 -32.11 18.53
C PRO A 616 1.60 -30.78 19.02
N LEU A 617 0.35 -30.47 18.61
CA LEU A 617 -0.44 -29.43 19.26
C LEU A 617 -0.47 -29.66 20.78
N GLN A 618 -0.72 -28.59 21.53
CA GLN A 618 -0.87 -28.66 22.98
C GLN A 618 -2.34 -28.61 23.37
N TYR A 619 -2.66 -29.32 24.44
CA TYR A 619 -3.97 -29.41 25.05
C TYR A 619 -3.80 -29.26 26.55
N ASP A 620 -4.45 -28.25 27.12
CA ASP A 620 -4.45 -28.04 28.55
C ASP A 620 -5.89 -27.88 29.07
N VAL A 621 -6.09 -28.34 30.31
CA VAL A 621 -7.31 -28.12 31.09
C VAL A 621 -6.91 -27.57 32.46
N GLY A 622 -7.54 -26.49 32.88
CA GLY A 622 -7.26 -25.91 34.19
C GLY A 622 -7.63 -24.44 34.28
N THR A 623 -7.14 -23.79 35.33
CA THR A 623 -7.32 -22.36 35.57
C THR A 623 -6.19 -21.59 34.91
N PHE A 624 -6.53 -20.62 34.06
CA PHE A 624 -5.55 -19.75 33.41
C PHE A 624 -5.93 -18.29 33.57
N GLU A 625 -4.92 -17.42 33.57
CA GLU A 625 -5.11 -15.97 33.50
C GLU A 625 -5.60 -15.60 32.08
N PHE A 626 -6.74 -14.93 32.00
CA PHE A 626 -7.39 -14.52 30.76
C PHE A 626 -7.76 -13.04 30.80
N GLU A 627 -7.63 -12.36 29.68
CA GLU A 627 -8.06 -10.96 29.54
C GLU A 627 -9.54 -10.88 29.16
N ILE A 628 -10.34 -10.33 30.05
CA ILE A 628 -11.78 -10.11 29.84
C ILE A 628 -11.98 -8.64 29.46
N GLN A 629 -12.52 -8.43 28.26
CA GLN A 629 -13.02 -7.14 27.82
C GLN A 629 -14.35 -6.86 28.50
N THR A 630 -14.41 -5.84 29.37
CA THR A 630 -15.65 -5.39 30.00
C THR A 630 -16.12 -4.11 29.33
N VAL A 631 -17.37 -4.11 28.85
CA VAL A 631 -18.02 -3.00 28.15
C VAL A 631 -19.03 -2.34 29.08
N TYR A 632 -18.93 -1.01 29.20
CA TYR A 632 -19.69 -0.19 30.13
C TYR A 632 -20.15 1.12 29.49
N ASP A 633 -21.14 1.77 30.08
CA ASP A 633 -21.66 3.04 29.55
C ASP A 633 -20.70 4.19 29.87
N GLY A 634 -20.19 4.89 28.85
CA GLY A 634 -19.29 6.03 29.03
C GLY A 634 -19.89 7.18 29.84
N ALA A 635 -21.22 7.32 29.84
CA ALA A 635 -21.93 8.32 30.66
C ALA A 635 -21.88 8.02 32.16
N SER A 636 -21.58 6.77 32.55
CA SER A 636 -21.46 6.37 33.96
C SER A 636 -20.15 6.82 34.63
N GLU A 637 -19.08 7.07 33.86
CA GLU A 637 -17.81 7.61 34.38
C GLU A 637 -17.81 9.15 34.50
N GLU A 638 -18.54 9.86 33.63
CA GLU A 638 -18.67 11.33 33.70
C GLU A 638 -19.52 11.80 34.90
N GLY A 639 -20.24 10.89 35.55
CA GLY A 639 -21.01 11.16 36.76
C GLY A 639 -20.19 11.48 38.03
N ASN A 640 -18.86 11.45 37.98
CA ASN A 640 -18.00 11.86 39.10
C ASN A 640 -17.32 13.23 38.93
N GLU A 641 -17.38 13.87 37.75
CA GLU A 641 -16.97 15.28 37.60
C GLU A 641 -17.83 15.99 36.54
N GLY A 642 -18.87 16.71 37.01
CA GLY A 642 -19.59 17.70 36.21
C GLY A 642 -20.99 17.26 35.80
N SER A 643 -22.00 17.82 36.47
CA SER A 643 -23.42 17.66 36.13
C SER A 643 -23.71 18.07 34.68
N LEU A 644 -24.18 17.13 33.86
CA LEU A 644 -24.93 17.45 32.65
C LEU A 644 -26.42 17.57 33.00
N THR A 645 -27.01 18.70 32.61
CA THR A 645 -28.38 19.10 32.92
C THR A 645 -29.41 18.22 32.19
N THR A 646 -30.47 17.91 32.94
CA THR A 646 -31.62 17.03 32.68
C THR A 646 -32.55 17.38 31.50
N GLU A 647 -32.10 18.09 30.46
CA GLU A 647 -32.97 18.49 29.33
C GLU A 647 -32.79 17.68 28.03
N GLU A 648 -31.83 16.76 27.93
CA GLU A 648 -31.66 15.92 26.72
C GLU A 648 -32.37 14.55 26.78
N CYS A 649 -33.05 14.23 27.89
CA CYS A 649 -33.73 12.94 28.06
C CYS A 649 -35.09 12.81 27.32
N GLU A 650 -35.64 13.87 26.71
CA GLU A 650 -37.00 13.84 26.14
C GLU A 650 -37.09 13.57 24.62
N SER A 651 -35.97 13.43 23.90
CA SER A 651 -36.02 12.90 22.52
C SER A 651 -35.67 11.43 22.55
N GLY A 652 -36.60 10.55 22.15
CA GLY A 652 -36.48 9.08 22.17
C GLY A 652 -35.40 8.47 21.26
N LYS A 653 -34.17 8.96 21.34
CA LYS A 653 -32.94 8.36 20.81
C LYS A 653 -32.17 7.84 22.02
N ALA A 654 -32.42 6.60 22.41
CA ALA A 654 -31.62 5.94 23.45
C ALA A 654 -30.20 5.72 22.90
N TRP A 655 -29.27 6.59 23.27
CA TRP A 655 -27.86 6.48 22.92
C TRP A 655 -27.20 5.32 23.68
N VAL A 656 -26.35 4.56 22.98
CA VAL A 656 -25.42 3.58 23.58
C VAL A 656 -24.03 4.13 23.28
N ASN A 657 -23.27 4.53 24.31
CA ASN A 657 -21.90 5.00 24.18
C ASN A 657 -20.94 4.00 24.85
N PRO A 658 -20.70 2.84 24.21
CA PRO A 658 -19.97 1.76 24.85
C PRO A 658 -18.48 2.13 24.95
N ARG A 659 -17.95 2.15 26.17
CA ARG A 659 -16.51 2.12 26.44
C ARG A 659 -16.11 0.74 26.90
N TRP A 660 -14.84 0.40 26.79
CA TRP A 660 -14.35 -0.87 27.28
C TRP A 660 -13.00 -0.75 27.98
N LYS A 661 -12.77 -1.70 28.89
CA LYS A 661 -11.48 -1.91 29.55
C LYS A 661 -11.13 -3.40 29.58
N MET A 662 -9.85 -3.70 29.54
CA MET A 662 -9.35 -5.07 29.76
C MET A 662 -9.10 -5.29 31.24
N THR A 663 -9.57 -6.43 31.74
CA THR A 663 -9.31 -6.88 33.11
C THR A 663 -8.79 -8.30 33.08
N LYS A 664 -7.81 -8.61 33.92
CA LYS A 664 -7.31 -9.97 34.05
C LYS A 664 -8.16 -10.75 35.03
N ALA A 665 -8.56 -11.96 34.65
CA ALA A 665 -9.31 -12.87 35.49
C ALA A 665 -8.79 -14.30 35.34
N ASN A 666 -8.85 -15.07 36.43
CA ASN A 666 -8.59 -16.49 36.39
C ASN A 666 -9.86 -17.22 35.95
N VAL A 667 -9.79 -17.91 34.82
CA VAL A 667 -10.93 -18.62 34.23
C VAL A 667 -10.54 -20.07 34.04
N ASN A 668 -11.42 -20.98 34.45
CA ASN A 668 -11.27 -22.38 34.12
C ASN A 668 -11.57 -22.55 32.64
N MET A 669 -10.68 -23.19 31.90
CA MET A 669 -10.88 -23.41 30.47
C MET A 669 -10.19 -24.69 30.02
N VAL A 670 -10.66 -25.17 28.88
CA VAL A 670 -9.99 -26.13 28.03
C VAL A 670 -9.41 -25.36 26.85
N ARG A 671 -8.14 -25.57 26.50
CA ARG A 671 -7.54 -24.89 25.35
C ARG A 671 -6.76 -25.85 24.47
N VAL A 672 -6.85 -25.62 23.15
CA VAL A 672 -6.02 -26.26 22.13
C VAL A 672 -5.23 -25.17 21.41
N PHE A 673 -3.91 -25.34 21.33
CA PHE A 673 -3.03 -24.31 20.78
C PHE A 673 -1.76 -24.90 20.16
N SER A 674 -1.12 -24.12 19.29
CA SER A 674 0.19 -24.44 18.73
C SER A 674 1.30 -24.04 19.71
N PRO A 675 2.30 -24.91 19.98
CA PRO A 675 3.43 -24.62 20.86
C PRO A 675 4.48 -23.72 20.20
N GLY A 676 4.09 -22.50 19.81
CA GLY A 676 4.98 -21.51 19.20
C GLY A 676 5.55 -20.54 20.23
N VAL A 677 6.87 -20.61 20.50
CA VAL A 677 7.61 -19.56 21.22
C VAL A 677 8.43 -18.80 20.19
N ASN A 678 8.24 -17.48 20.07
CA ASN A 678 8.86 -16.57 19.09
C ASN A 678 8.42 -16.76 17.64
N LEU A 679 7.18 -16.40 17.33
CA LEU A 679 6.76 -16.27 15.95
C LEU A 679 6.68 -14.77 15.60
N ALA A 680 6.91 -14.42 14.34
CA ALA A 680 6.79 -13.03 13.91
C ALA A 680 5.42 -12.47 14.32
N LYS A 681 5.37 -11.21 14.79
CA LYS A 681 4.13 -10.45 15.08
C LYS A 681 3.06 -10.87 14.09
N ASP A 682 1.95 -11.40 14.61
CA ASP A 682 0.74 -11.93 13.93
C ASP A 682 0.52 -13.45 14.07
N TYR A 683 1.52 -14.26 14.45
CA TYR A 683 1.32 -15.72 14.62
C TYR A 683 1.14 -16.15 16.09
N ASP A 684 1.46 -15.30 17.06
CA ASP A 684 1.54 -15.69 18.48
C ASP A 684 0.20 -16.12 19.13
N ASP A 685 -0.95 -16.02 18.44
CA ASP A 685 -2.28 -16.23 19.06
C ASP A 685 -3.23 -17.19 18.30
N ILE A 686 -2.77 -18.36 17.82
CA ILE A 686 -3.73 -19.45 17.48
C ILE A 686 -3.94 -20.32 18.71
N CYS A 687 -4.80 -19.82 19.58
CA CYS A 687 -5.34 -20.51 20.74
C CYS A 687 -6.87 -20.47 20.66
N PHE A 688 -7.49 -21.63 20.70
CA PHE A 688 -8.94 -21.75 20.82
C PHE A 688 -9.26 -22.42 22.15
N PHE A 689 -10.27 -21.90 22.84
CA PHE A 689 -10.58 -22.32 24.21
C PHE A 689 -12.09 -22.41 24.43
N ILE A 690 -12.47 -23.28 25.38
CA ILE A 690 -13.82 -23.44 25.91
C ILE A 690 -13.75 -23.14 27.41
N ARG A 691 -14.41 -22.08 27.87
CA ARG A 691 -14.57 -21.74 29.29
C ARG A 691 -15.44 -22.79 30.01
N LEU A 692 -15.01 -23.12 31.22
CA LEU A 692 -15.72 -24.00 32.15
C LEU A 692 -16.35 -23.12 33.22
N GLU A 693 -17.67 -23.19 33.39
CA GLU A 693 -18.38 -22.47 34.45
C GLU A 693 -18.04 -23.01 35.85
#